data_AF-A0A6W4FN73-F1
#
_entry.id   AF-A0A6W4FN73-F1
#
_cell.length_a   1.000
_cell.length_b   1.000
_cell.length_c   1.000
_cell.angle_alpha   90.00
_cell.angle_beta   90.00
_cell.angle_gamma   90.00
#
_symmetry.space_group_name_H-M   'P 1'
#
loop_
_entity.id
_entity.type
_entity.pdbx_description
1 polymer ?
#
loop_
_entity_poly.entity_id
_entity_poly.type
_entity_poly.pdbx_seq_one_letter_code
_entity_poly.pdbx_strand_id
1 'polypeptide(L)'
;MQIKKNLSFVFYGVFIFIFGYLLVRSIIKPLNVGYSNFFILLLFSITILIIMLALFQLFSRLNRKSDILLTLILVIALVSTQVYLMFALQMDAFADSFGIKGQAVQMLQNGGMFTGDSYFLVYPNNVLTTIIRYELYNFGANIGITNTYLLESGFVILCMNITFFTLFYIIRKEVGIKYSNIYLLIILFCVPFYGYLTYFYSDTLVLPFAALILLFYYLYTKNNKWFYFIIIGLLFAIGYHIKPNLIIMLPAIIIHLFFIKNWRKTLLNTAIILIVFAGVNTLYNPFTEKYGFERDNSLEFPQSHWIMMGLKGPEGRYDSSEFLYTKQFDTKEKKQEANKEVIKERITSYGPVGLLELYNMKMLSTWTDGTRAYSWYVKSAKEYPVAYDFLFGDKKVFADAFSQIFHIINLILIILGALRFYKKQEFDLSFLINITLIGVWLFHLVWEANQRYILFVTPLMIMSAMYGFKFLVELLYTKDKIPVIKQTTRKPFLIVCFVVFMLSLVTIIYGVKPIAIDKQNSNHYLVNQSYAYLQVPVNSKNAVTQTFKADENFNNVGIYVLEAPNEDNKYKIRITNKDENKIISEKVYSASSFEAGEYFPIEVNENPKKKTEYSIQILSTKGNKGEALMLGKYQQKGFDLYSDGAMYINGKNQVNEDIGFEVTETTNSPLIPWYSYLLIFIIFVGVISLSFLTFKQKKD
;
A
#
# COMPACT_ATOMS: atom_id res chain seq x y z
N MET A 1 -29.30 28.60 9.89
CA MET A 1 -29.45 27.13 9.83
C MET A 1 -29.74 26.64 8.40
N GLN A 2 -30.62 27.31 7.66
CA GLN A 2 -30.97 26.94 6.28
C GLN A 2 -29.78 26.94 5.29
N ILE A 3 -28.95 27.97 5.31
CA ILE A 3 -27.75 28.06 4.44
C ILE A 3 -26.83 26.85 4.64
N LYS A 4 -26.55 26.47 5.90
CA LYS A 4 -25.73 25.29 6.22
C LYS A 4 -26.34 24.02 5.63
N LYS A 5 -27.66 23.82 5.76
CA LYS A 5 -28.34 22.66 5.19
C LYS A 5 -28.22 22.62 3.67
N ASN A 6 -28.48 23.74 2.98
CA ASN A 6 -28.38 23.83 1.52
C ASN A 6 -26.96 23.51 1.03
N LEU A 7 -25.94 24.08 1.68
CA LEU A 7 -24.53 23.79 1.37
C LEU A 7 -24.21 22.30 1.55
N SER A 8 -24.70 21.67 2.62
CA SER A 8 -24.48 20.24 2.83
C SER A 8 -25.21 19.36 1.82
N PHE A 9 -26.41 19.72 1.37
CA PHE A 9 -27.10 19.00 0.30
C PHE A 9 -26.29 19.04 -1.01
N VAL A 10 -25.78 20.22 -1.39
CA VAL A 10 -24.92 20.35 -2.57
C VAL A 10 -23.63 19.54 -2.40
N PHE A 11 -22.97 19.66 -1.24
CA PHE A 11 -21.76 18.89 -0.93
C PHE A 11 -21.99 17.39 -1.08
N TYR A 12 -23.05 16.84 -0.49
CA TYR A 12 -23.32 15.40 -0.58
C TYR A 12 -23.75 14.96 -1.99
N GLY A 13 -24.39 15.83 -2.77
CA GLY A 13 -24.64 15.58 -4.19
C GLY A 13 -23.35 15.40 -4.99
N VAL A 14 -22.40 16.34 -4.83
CA VAL A 14 -21.07 16.27 -5.46
C VAL A 14 -20.27 15.07 -4.93
N PHE A 15 -20.32 14.82 -3.62
CA PHE A 15 -19.65 13.69 -2.99
C PHE A 15 -20.09 12.36 -3.59
N ILE A 16 -21.42 12.15 -3.70
CA ILE A 16 -21.99 10.93 -4.27
C ILE A 16 -21.62 10.80 -5.76
N PHE A 17 -21.62 11.90 -6.51
CA PHE A 17 -21.20 11.89 -7.91
C PHE A 17 -19.74 11.44 -8.06
N ILE A 18 -18.81 12.03 -7.28
CA ILE A 18 -17.38 11.70 -7.33
C ILE A 18 -17.15 10.24 -6.91
N PHE A 19 -17.65 9.82 -5.75
CA PHE A 19 -17.46 8.45 -5.26
C PHE A 19 -18.21 7.42 -6.11
N GLY A 20 -19.35 7.79 -6.70
CA GLY A 20 -20.07 6.98 -7.68
C GLY A 20 -19.27 6.76 -8.95
N TYR A 21 -18.64 7.81 -9.48
CA TYR A 21 -17.70 7.70 -10.59
C TYR A 21 -16.51 6.78 -10.22
N LEU A 22 -15.88 6.97 -9.06
CA LEU A 22 -14.77 6.12 -8.61
C LEU A 22 -15.20 4.65 -8.46
N LEU A 23 -16.39 4.39 -7.92
CA LEU A 23 -16.97 3.05 -7.82
C LEU A 23 -17.10 2.38 -9.19
N VAL A 24 -17.74 3.06 -10.16
CA VAL A 24 -17.91 2.54 -11.52
C VAL A 24 -16.56 2.24 -12.17
N ARG A 25 -15.58 3.13 -12.01
CA ARG A 25 -14.23 2.93 -12.56
C ARG A 25 -13.47 1.79 -11.90
N SER A 26 -13.62 1.62 -10.58
CA SER A 26 -13.02 0.52 -9.82
C SER A 26 -13.58 -0.85 -10.23
N ILE A 27 -14.80 -0.90 -10.79
CA ILE A 27 -15.42 -2.11 -11.31
C ILE A 27 -15.00 -2.39 -12.77
N ILE A 28 -15.03 -1.36 -13.64
CA ILE A 28 -14.86 -1.54 -15.09
C ILE A 28 -13.38 -1.59 -15.51
N LYS A 29 -12.51 -0.83 -14.83
CA LYS A 29 -11.07 -0.77 -15.12
C LYS A 29 -10.25 -0.98 -13.84
N PRO A 30 -10.35 -2.16 -13.19
CA PRO A 30 -9.51 -2.46 -12.04
C PRO A 30 -8.05 -2.51 -12.48
N LEU A 31 -7.21 -1.70 -11.84
CA LEU A 31 -5.77 -1.74 -12.05
C LEU A 31 -5.21 -3.03 -11.41
N ASN A 32 -4.26 -3.67 -12.09
CA ASN A 32 -3.46 -4.79 -11.56
C ASN A 32 -4.17 -6.14 -11.31
N VAL A 33 -5.45 -6.32 -11.69
CA VAL A 33 -6.14 -7.61 -11.52
C VAL A 33 -6.27 -8.35 -12.87
N GLY A 34 -5.28 -9.18 -13.19
CA GLY A 34 -5.11 -9.83 -14.51
C GLY A 34 -6.25 -10.75 -14.99
N TYR A 35 -7.16 -11.17 -14.10
CA TYR A 35 -8.26 -12.09 -14.41
C TYR A 35 -9.67 -11.49 -14.14
N SER A 36 -9.77 -10.17 -13.99
CA SER A 36 -11.02 -9.56 -13.52
C SER A 36 -12.01 -9.21 -14.62
N ASN A 37 -13.03 -10.05 -14.76
CA ASN A 37 -14.27 -9.64 -15.39
C ASN A 37 -15.04 -8.73 -14.41
N PHE A 38 -15.45 -7.53 -14.87
CA PHE A 38 -16.16 -6.56 -14.04
C PHE A 38 -17.43 -7.13 -13.39
N PHE A 39 -18.13 -8.05 -14.07
CA PHE A 39 -19.29 -8.74 -13.52
C PHE A 39 -18.92 -9.61 -12.32
N ILE A 40 -17.78 -10.28 -12.37
CA ILE A 40 -17.29 -11.16 -11.29
C ILE A 40 -16.95 -10.33 -10.06
N LEU A 41 -16.22 -9.21 -10.23
CA LEU A 41 -15.89 -8.31 -9.13
C LEU A 41 -17.13 -7.73 -8.46
N LEU A 42 -18.09 -7.24 -9.26
CA LEU A 42 -19.34 -6.71 -8.73
C LEU A 42 -20.17 -7.78 -8.01
N LEU A 43 -20.31 -8.96 -8.63
CA LEU A 43 -21.04 -10.09 -8.06
C LEU A 43 -20.47 -10.50 -6.70
N PHE A 44 -19.15 -10.75 -6.61
CA PHE A 44 -18.54 -11.12 -5.34
C PHE A 44 -18.57 -10.00 -4.29
N SER A 45 -18.49 -8.73 -4.71
CA SER A 45 -18.68 -7.60 -3.80
C SER A 45 -20.07 -7.59 -3.18
N ILE A 46 -21.12 -7.82 -3.97
CA ILE A 46 -22.50 -7.92 -3.48
C ILE A 46 -22.66 -9.17 -2.60
N THR A 47 -22.10 -10.31 -3.00
CA THR A 47 -22.15 -11.55 -2.22
C THR A 47 -21.52 -11.38 -0.84
N ILE A 48 -20.34 -10.79 -0.74
CA ILE A 48 -19.68 -10.52 0.55
C ILE A 48 -20.49 -9.52 1.36
N LEU A 49 -21.06 -8.46 0.76
CA LEU A 49 -21.92 -7.52 1.47
C LEU A 49 -23.16 -8.22 2.06
N ILE A 50 -23.78 -9.15 1.34
CA ILE A 50 -24.89 -9.97 1.84
C ILE A 50 -24.41 -10.86 3.00
N ILE A 51 -23.24 -11.49 2.89
CA ILE A 51 -22.65 -12.28 3.98
C ILE A 51 -22.42 -11.40 5.22
N MET A 52 -21.92 -10.18 5.06
CA MET A 52 -21.74 -9.23 6.16
C MET A 52 -23.06 -8.87 6.86
N LEU A 53 -24.16 -8.72 6.11
CA LEU A 53 -25.49 -8.53 6.69
C LEU A 53 -25.96 -9.75 7.50
N ALA A 54 -25.72 -10.97 6.98
CA ALA A 54 -26.01 -12.20 7.71
C ALA A 54 -25.19 -12.30 9.00
N LEU A 55 -23.88 -12.04 8.93
CA LEU A 55 -23.00 -12.00 10.10
C LEU A 55 -23.46 -10.96 11.12
N PHE A 56 -23.87 -9.77 10.68
CA PHE A 56 -24.42 -8.76 11.58
C PHE A 56 -25.70 -9.24 12.30
N GLN A 57 -26.61 -9.91 11.57
CA GLN A 57 -27.81 -10.49 12.17
C GLN A 57 -27.47 -11.61 13.17
N LEU A 58 -26.47 -12.44 12.87
CA LEU A 58 -25.98 -13.49 13.78
C LEU A 58 -25.34 -12.89 15.04
N PHE A 59 -24.40 -11.95 14.87
CA PHE A 59 -23.77 -11.23 15.97
C PHE A 59 -24.81 -10.51 16.84
N SER A 60 -25.91 -10.07 16.23
CA SER A 60 -26.96 -9.40 16.96
C SER A 60 -27.72 -10.27 17.96
N ARG A 61 -27.58 -11.59 17.88
CA ARG A 61 -28.15 -12.57 18.83
C ARG A 61 -27.26 -12.83 20.03
N LEU A 62 -26.00 -12.43 19.94
CA LEU A 62 -25.03 -12.64 21.00
C LEU A 62 -25.42 -11.79 22.23
N ASN A 63 -25.19 -12.35 23.41
CA ASN A 63 -25.24 -11.59 24.64
C ASN A 63 -23.93 -10.80 24.81
N ARG A 64 -23.88 -9.92 25.83
CA ARG A 64 -22.71 -9.08 26.08
C ARG A 64 -21.41 -9.87 26.30
N LYS A 65 -21.46 -11.03 26.98
CA LYS A 65 -20.25 -11.85 27.22
C LYS A 65 -19.76 -12.47 25.91
N SER A 66 -20.66 -12.97 25.09
CA SER A 66 -20.36 -13.53 23.77
C SER A 66 -19.85 -12.46 22.79
N ASP A 67 -20.37 -11.22 22.84
CA ASP A 67 -19.84 -10.11 22.04
C ASP A 67 -18.40 -9.77 22.40
N ILE A 68 -18.07 -9.78 23.70
CA ILE A 68 -16.70 -9.55 24.19
C ILE A 68 -15.78 -10.70 23.76
N LEU A 69 -16.24 -11.95 23.86
CA LEU A 69 -15.48 -13.10 23.38
C LEU A 69 -15.23 -13.03 21.88
N LEU A 70 -16.25 -12.69 21.08
CA LEU A 70 -16.09 -12.48 19.64
C LEU A 70 -15.10 -11.35 19.34
N THR A 71 -15.18 -10.23 20.07
CA THR A 71 -14.20 -9.14 19.95
C THR A 71 -12.79 -9.67 20.19
N LEU A 72 -12.58 -10.43 21.27
CA LEU A 72 -11.29 -10.99 21.63
C LEU A 72 -10.77 -11.95 20.56
N ILE A 73 -11.63 -12.83 20.03
CA ILE A 73 -11.28 -13.75 18.93
C ILE A 73 -10.83 -12.97 17.69
N LEU A 74 -11.57 -11.92 17.29
CA LEU A 74 -11.23 -11.09 16.13
C LEU A 74 -9.92 -10.32 16.35
N VAL A 75 -9.69 -9.80 17.56
CA VAL A 75 -8.43 -9.14 17.93
C VAL A 75 -7.27 -10.11 17.89
N ILE A 76 -7.43 -11.31 18.48
CA ILE A 76 -6.40 -12.36 18.47
C ILE A 76 -6.09 -12.77 17.03
N ALA A 77 -7.10 -13.00 16.19
CA ALA A 77 -6.91 -13.34 14.79
C ALA A 77 -6.15 -12.23 14.03
N LEU A 78 -6.54 -10.96 14.22
CA LEU A 78 -5.88 -9.82 13.59
C LEU A 78 -4.40 -9.74 13.98
N VAL A 79 -4.12 -9.77 15.28
CA VAL A 79 -2.75 -9.63 15.81
C VAL A 79 -1.91 -10.88 15.49
N SER A 80 -2.47 -12.08 15.56
CA SER A 80 -1.73 -13.31 15.24
C SER A 80 -1.39 -13.39 13.76
N THR A 81 -2.27 -12.95 12.86
CA THR A 81 -1.94 -12.83 11.43
C THR A 81 -0.84 -11.81 11.20
N GLN A 82 -0.89 -10.64 11.84
CA GLN A 82 0.19 -9.64 11.74
C GLN A 82 1.54 -10.19 12.24
N VAL A 83 1.54 -10.86 13.39
CA VAL A 83 2.76 -11.46 13.97
C VAL A 83 3.29 -12.58 13.09
N TYR A 84 2.42 -13.46 12.59
CA TYR A 84 2.81 -14.51 11.64
C TYR A 84 3.49 -13.91 10.40
N LEU A 85 2.87 -12.90 9.78
CA LEU A 85 3.42 -12.25 8.59
C LEU A 85 4.72 -11.50 8.89
N MET A 86 4.86 -10.88 10.06
CA MET A 86 6.12 -10.24 10.48
C MET A 86 7.29 -11.22 10.50
N PHE A 87 7.08 -12.47 10.93
CA PHE A 87 8.15 -13.48 10.92
C PHE A 87 8.33 -14.13 9.55
N ALA A 88 7.24 -14.41 8.85
CA ALA A 88 7.26 -15.06 7.54
C ALA A 88 7.77 -14.14 6.42
N LEU A 89 7.47 -12.85 6.48
CA LEU A 89 7.80 -11.87 5.43
C LEU A 89 8.85 -10.89 5.93
N GLN A 90 10.10 -11.32 5.98
CA GLN A 90 11.23 -10.42 6.20
C GLN A 90 11.66 -9.85 4.85
N MET A 91 11.09 -8.69 4.51
CA MET A 91 11.21 -8.08 3.18
C MET A 91 11.65 -6.63 3.26
N ASP A 92 12.31 -6.17 2.21
CA ASP A 92 12.69 -4.79 2.01
C ASP A 92 11.77 -4.06 1.05
N ALA A 93 11.52 -2.80 1.42
CA ALA A 93 10.74 -1.84 0.66
C ALA A 93 11.65 -0.99 -0.23
N PHE A 94 11.23 -0.74 -1.48
CA PHE A 94 11.98 0.05 -2.45
C PHE A 94 11.62 1.54 -2.46
N ALA A 95 12.20 2.27 -3.42
CA ALA A 95 12.10 3.71 -3.57
C ALA A 95 12.64 4.44 -2.31
N ASP A 96 11.97 5.51 -1.87
CA ASP A 96 12.40 6.35 -0.75
C ASP A 96 12.60 5.57 0.56
N SER A 97 11.80 4.52 0.80
CA SER A 97 11.93 3.67 1.98
C SER A 97 13.30 3.01 2.05
N PHE A 98 13.87 2.61 0.91
CA PHE A 98 15.18 2.00 0.90
C PHE A 98 16.29 3.03 1.20
N GLY A 99 16.20 4.22 0.61
CA GLY A 99 17.16 5.30 0.82
C GLY A 99 17.28 5.67 2.30
N ILE A 100 16.14 5.83 3.00
CA ILE A 100 16.14 6.13 4.43
C ILE A 100 16.63 4.95 5.29
N LYS A 101 16.51 3.70 4.82
CA LYS A 101 17.10 2.52 5.48
C LYS A 101 18.62 2.61 5.47
N GLY A 102 19.20 2.83 4.29
CA GLY A 102 20.65 2.95 4.12
C GLY A 102 21.24 4.08 4.98
N GLN A 103 20.58 5.24 5.01
CA GLN A 103 21.00 6.35 5.87
C GLN A 103 20.93 6.01 7.36
N ALA A 104 19.86 5.36 7.82
CA ALA A 104 19.71 4.98 9.23
C ALA A 104 20.79 3.97 9.67
N VAL A 105 21.14 3.01 8.81
CA VAL A 105 22.24 2.06 9.07
C VAL A 105 23.59 2.78 9.17
N GLN A 106 23.85 3.75 8.29
CA GLN A 106 25.07 4.56 8.37
C GLN A 106 25.10 5.44 9.62
N MET A 107 23.96 6.00 10.04
CA MET A 107 23.87 6.77 11.28
C MET A 107 24.27 5.93 12.49
N LEU A 108 23.91 4.64 12.54
CA LEU A 108 24.38 3.73 13.62
C LEU A 108 25.90 3.62 13.67
N GLN A 109 26.56 3.62 12.50
CA GLN A 109 28.02 3.55 12.40
C GLN A 109 28.69 4.90 12.68
N ASN A 110 27.96 6.01 12.47
CA ASN A 110 28.45 7.39 12.58
C ASN A 110 27.94 8.10 13.85
N GLY A 111 27.74 7.37 14.96
CA GLY A 111 27.37 7.95 16.25
C GLY A 111 26.00 8.67 16.27
N GLY A 112 25.09 8.30 15.37
CA GLY A 112 23.78 8.91 15.19
C GLY A 112 23.73 10.08 14.20
N MET A 113 24.84 10.42 13.55
CA MET A 113 24.92 11.60 12.68
C MET A 113 24.64 11.26 11.22
N PHE A 114 23.90 12.14 10.53
CA PHE A 114 23.74 12.08 9.07
C PHE A 114 25.09 12.14 8.36
N THR A 115 25.18 11.47 7.21
CA THR A 115 26.43 11.32 6.43
C THR A 115 26.55 12.30 5.28
N GLY A 116 25.64 13.29 5.19
CA GLY A 116 25.65 14.33 4.15
C GLY A 116 25.13 13.87 2.79
N ASP A 117 24.28 12.84 2.72
CA ASP A 117 23.66 12.41 1.46
C ASP A 117 22.75 13.52 0.90
N SER A 118 23.10 14.01 -0.29
CA SER A 118 22.36 15.04 -1.03
C SER A 118 20.88 14.74 -1.23
N TYR A 119 20.48 13.46 -1.20
CA TYR A 119 19.08 13.06 -1.26
C TYR A 119 18.22 13.77 -0.19
N PHE A 120 18.70 13.85 1.06
CA PHE A 120 17.95 14.47 2.15
C PHE A 120 17.91 15.99 2.08
N LEU A 121 18.88 16.61 1.42
CA LEU A 121 18.88 18.05 1.14
C LEU A 121 17.82 18.40 0.10
N VAL A 122 17.63 17.52 -0.90
CA VAL A 122 16.56 17.66 -1.90
C VAL A 122 15.18 17.37 -1.29
N TYR A 123 15.08 16.32 -0.46
CA TYR A 123 13.84 15.81 0.13
C TYR A 123 13.86 15.84 1.66
N PRO A 124 13.83 17.03 2.29
CA PRO A 124 13.91 17.15 3.75
C PRO A 124 12.70 16.52 4.48
N ASN A 125 11.59 16.26 3.78
CA ASN A 125 10.43 15.54 4.32
C ASN A 125 10.76 14.08 4.72
N ASN A 126 11.89 13.52 4.30
CA ASN A 126 12.31 12.17 4.69
C ASN A 126 13.20 12.14 5.94
N VAL A 127 13.65 13.29 6.44
CA VAL A 127 14.59 13.39 7.57
C VAL A 127 13.98 12.83 8.86
N LEU A 128 12.75 13.25 9.24
CA LEU A 128 12.14 12.75 10.47
C LEU A 128 11.90 11.24 10.42
N THR A 129 11.39 10.73 9.30
CA THR A 129 11.16 9.29 9.09
C THR A 129 12.47 8.49 9.22
N THR A 130 13.59 9.06 8.76
CA THR A 130 14.93 8.47 8.89
C THR A 130 15.40 8.46 10.35
N ILE A 131 15.23 9.57 11.07
CA ILE A 131 15.57 9.66 12.50
C ILE A 131 14.77 8.64 13.31
N ILE A 132 13.46 8.52 13.07
CA ILE A 132 12.61 7.52 13.74
C ILE A 132 13.14 6.10 13.47
N ARG A 133 13.54 5.80 12.22
CA ARG A 133 14.12 4.51 11.87
C ARG A 133 15.46 4.26 12.57
N TYR A 134 16.34 5.25 12.60
CA TYR A 134 17.62 5.18 13.33
C TYR A 134 17.38 4.90 14.83
N GLU A 135 16.50 5.67 15.48
CA GLU A 135 16.21 5.50 16.91
C GLU A 135 15.61 4.12 17.21
N LEU A 136 14.79 3.59 16.29
CA LEU A 136 14.26 2.23 16.40
C LEU A 136 15.37 1.18 16.36
N TYR A 137 16.35 1.31 15.46
CA TYR A 137 17.49 0.40 15.39
C TYR A 137 18.42 0.54 16.60
N ASN A 138 18.70 1.78 17.03
CA ASN A 138 19.51 2.06 18.20
C ASN A 138 18.87 1.47 19.47
N PHE A 139 17.56 1.65 19.62
CA PHE A 139 16.79 1.01 20.69
C PHE A 139 16.88 -0.52 20.62
N GLY A 140 16.68 -1.10 19.43
CA GLY A 140 16.80 -2.53 19.20
C GLY A 140 18.18 -3.08 19.62
N ALA A 141 19.26 -2.42 19.19
CA ALA A 141 20.62 -2.78 19.55
C ALA A 141 20.84 -2.77 21.08
N ASN A 142 20.31 -1.77 21.79
CA ASN A 142 20.43 -1.65 23.25
C ASN A 142 19.69 -2.76 24.02
N ILE A 143 18.66 -3.39 23.42
CA ILE A 143 17.94 -4.52 24.02
C ILE A 143 18.30 -5.88 23.39
N GLY A 144 19.34 -5.92 22.55
CA GLY A 144 19.85 -7.15 21.93
C GLY A 144 19.08 -7.63 20.69
N ILE A 145 18.21 -6.80 20.10
CA ILE A 145 17.49 -7.11 18.86
C ILE A 145 18.17 -6.41 17.68
N THR A 146 18.90 -7.16 16.86
CA THR A 146 19.61 -6.64 15.68
C THR A 146 18.88 -6.91 14.36
N ASN A 147 17.80 -7.70 14.36
CA ASN A 147 17.01 -7.97 13.17
C ASN A 147 16.13 -6.75 12.83
N THR A 148 16.59 -5.96 11.86
CA THR A 148 15.93 -4.73 11.41
C THR A 148 14.55 -4.98 10.79
N TYR A 149 14.35 -6.09 10.07
CA TYR A 149 13.04 -6.45 9.50
C TYR A 149 11.98 -6.61 10.58
N LEU A 150 12.32 -7.27 11.69
CA LEU A 150 11.42 -7.47 12.81
C LEU A 150 11.13 -6.16 13.54
N LEU A 151 12.15 -5.33 13.78
CA LEU A 151 11.95 -4.01 14.39
C LEU A 151 11.00 -3.15 13.56
N GLU A 152 11.23 -3.07 12.26
CA GLU A 152 10.41 -2.26 11.34
C GLU A 152 8.98 -2.76 11.26
N SER A 153 8.79 -4.06 11.02
CA SER A 153 7.46 -4.67 10.93
C SER A 153 6.71 -4.53 12.26
N GLY A 154 7.39 -4.73 13.39
CA GLY A 154 6.82 -4.53 14.73
C GLY A 154 6.35 -3.09 14.96
N PHE A 155 7.13 -2.09 14.50
CA PHE A 155 6.75 -0.68 14.61
C PHE A 155 5.58 -0.31 13.68
N VAL A 156 5.55 -0.84 12.46
CA VAL A 156 4.41 -0.67 11.55
C VAL A 156 3.15 -1.31 12.13
N ILE A 157 3.25 -2.51 12.69
CA ILE A 157 2.14 -3.18 13.41
C ILE A 157 1.64 -2.31 14.57
N LEU A 158 2.54 -1.70 15.34
CA LEU A 158 2.18 -0.77 16.41
C LEU A 158 1.39 0.43 15.85
N CYS A 159 1.86 1.07 14.78
CA CYS A 159 1.19 2.19 14.13
C CYS A 159 -0.21 1.81 13.63
N MET A 160 -0.33 0.65 12.98
CA MET A 160 -1.61 0.11 12.50
C MET A 160 -2.56 -0.21 13.64
N ASN A 161 -2.09 -0.85 14.72
CA ASN A 161 -2.95 -1.23 15.84
C ASN A 161 -3.40 -0.04 16.69
N ILE A 162 -2.55 0.98 16.90
CA ILE A 162 -2.99 2.26 17.48
C ILE A 162 -4.14 2.84 16.65
N THR A 163 -4.01 2.82 15.33
CA THR A 163 -5.04 3.30 14.40
C THR A 163 -6.32 2.47 14.51
N PHE A 164 -6.21 1.15 14.37
CA PHE A 164 -7.36 0.25 14.32
C PHE A 164 -8.15 0.27 15.62
N PHE A 165 -7.47 0.24 16.77
CA PHE A 165 -8.15 0.22 18.06
C PHE A 165 -8.68 1.59 18.50
N THR A 166 -8.05 2.69 18.05
CA THR A 166 -8.60 4.03 18.21
C THR A 166 -9.94 4.17 17.47
N LEU A 167 -9.99 3.75 16.21
CA LEU A 167 -11.21 3.80 15.42
C LEU A 167 -12.27 2.81 15.91
N PHE A 168 -11.86 1.60 16.32
CA PHE A 168 -12.74 0.64 17.01
C PHE A 168 -13.39 1.26 18.25
N TYR A 169 -12.62 1.99 19.07
CA TYR A 169 -13.15 2.68 20.24
C TYR A 169 -14.22 3.71 19.85
N ILE A 170 -13.97 4.52 18.83
CA ILE A 170 -14.95 5.52 18.35
C ILE A 170 -16.22 4.83 17.87
N ILE A 171 -16.12 3.82 17.01
CA ILE A 171 -17.27 3.04 16.50
C ILE A 171 -18.05 2.43 17.66
N ARG A 172 -17.36 1.81 18.63
CA ARG A 172 -18.01 1.19 19.78
C ARG A 172 -18.82 2.18 20.60
N LYS A 173 -18.33 3.42 20.75
CA LYS A 173 -19.02 4.47 21.47
C LYS A 173 -20.18 5.07 20.68
N GLU A 174 -20.04 5.22 19.36
CA GLU A 174 -21.05 5.88 18.52
C GLU A 174 -22.18 4.95 18.07
N VAL A 175 -21.86 3.69 17.75
CA VAL A 175 -22.80 2.77 17.10
C VAL A 175 -22.95 1.44 17.84
N GLY A 176 -22.00 1.09 18.71
CA GLY A 176 -22.09 -0.09 19.58
C GLY A 176 -21.20 -1.26 19.16
N ILE A 177 -21.09 -2.25 20.07
CA ILE A 177 -20.13 -3.36 19.95
C ILE A 177 -20.34 -4.23 18.71
N LYS A 178 -21.60 -4.48 18.32
CA LYS A 178 -21.93 -5.33 17.16
C LYS A 178 -21.36 -4.78 15.86
N TYR A 179 -21.48 -3.47 15.63
CA TYR A 179 -20.86 -2.78 14.50
C TYR A 179 -19.33 -2.73 14.63
N SER A 180 -18.83 -2.67 15.85
CA SER A 180 -17.38 -2.67 16.09
C SER A 180 -16.75 -4.03 15.75
N ASN A 181 -17.48 -5.13 15.96
CA ASN A 181 -17.07 -6.47 15.52
C ASN A 181 -17.09 -6.59 13.99
N ILE A 182 -18.09 -6.01 13.31
CA ILE A 182 -18.09 -5.93 11.84
C ILE A 182 -16.89 -5.09 11.35
N TYR A 183 -16.57 -3.99 12.03
CA TYR A 183 -15.38 -3.21 11.71
C TYR A 183 -14.08 -4.02 11.87
N LEU A 184 -13.90 -4.76 12.96
CA LEU A 184 -12.72 -5.62 13.12
C LEU A 184 -12.64 -6.70 12.03
N LEU A 185 -13.78 -7.27 11.63
CA LEU A 185 -13.84 -8.21 10.52
C LEU A 185 -13.39 -7.57 9.19
N ILE A 186 -13.86 -6.34 8.92
CA ILE A 186 -13.44 -5.55 7.75
C ILE A 186 -11.93 -5.30 7.77
N ILE A 187 -11.35 -4.93 8.92
CA ILE A 187 -9.90 -4.75 9.07
C ILE A 187 -9.13 -6.06 8.86
N LEU A 188 -9.61 -7.16 9.43
CA LEU A 188 -9.01 -8.50 9.32
C LEU A 188 -8.91 -9.01 7.87
N PHE A 189 -9.79 -8.55 6.97
CA PHE A 189 -9.78 -8.95 5.56
C PHE A 189 -9.30 -7.82 4.63
N CYS A 190 -8.79 -6.72 5.17
CA CYS A 190 -8.24 -5.62 4.39
C CYS A 190 -6.79 -5.92 3.99
N VAL A 191 -6.63 -6.69 2.91
CA VAL A 191 -5.35 -7.18 2.37
C VAL A 191 -4.25 -6.11 2.28
N PRO A 192 -4.48 -4.86 1.84
CA PRO A 192 -3.42 -3.85 1.80
C PRO A 192 -2.76 -3.58 3.15
N PHE A 193 -3.46 -3.72 4.29
CA PHE A 193 -2.80 -3.57 5.59
C PHE A 193 -1.79 -4.66 5.89
N TYR A 194 -1.95 -5.84 5.29
CA TYR A 194 -0.97 -6.94 5.38
C TYR A 194 0.18 -6.76 4.39
N GLY A 195 -0.12 -6.37 3.15
CA GLY A 195 0.89 -6.11 2.12
C GLY A 195 1.86 -4.97 2.48
N TYR A 196 1.40 -3.99 3.26
CA TYR A 196 2.21 -2.87 3.74
C TYR A 196 2.85 -3.10 5.13
N LEU A 197 2.78 -4.31 5.72
CA LEU A 197 3.39 -4.60 7.03
C LEU A 197 4.90 -4.38 7.06
N THR A 198 5.58 -4.70 5.96
CA THR A 198 7.03 -4.57 5.80
C THR A 198 7.43 -3.21 5.19
N TYR A 199 6.46 -2.32 4.94
CA TYR A 199 6.70 -1.01 4.35
C TYR A 199 6.78 0.06 5.43
N PHE A 200 7.94 0.17 6.08
CA PHE A 200 8.22 1.24 7.03
C PHE A 200 8.52 2.54 6.26
N TYR A 201 7.51 3.41 6.13
CA TYR A 201 7.65 4.70 5.45
C TYR A 201 6.52 5.66 5.88
N SER A 202 6.51 6.88 5.32
CA SER A 202 5.55 7.94 5.68
C SER A 202 4.08 7.51 5.66
N ASP A 203 3.67 6.65 4.71
CA ASP A 203 2.29 6.21 4.53
C ASP A 203 1.77 5.32 5.69
N THR A 204 2.63 4.52 6.31
CA THR A 204 2.28 3.63 7.44
C THR A 204 2.51 4.32 8.78
N LEU A 205 3.56 5.13 8.91
CA LEU A 205 3.90 5.85 10.13
C LEU A 205 2.91 6.97 10.49
N VAL A 206 2.24 7.57 9.51
CA VAL A 206 1.27 8.66 9.76
C VAL A 206 -0.10 8.16 10.22
N LEU A 207 -0.43 6.87 10.01
CA LEU A 207 -1.73 6.28 10.35
C LEU A 207 -2.22 6.63 11.78
N PRO A 208 -1.42 6.44 12.85
CA PRO A 208 -1.86 6.75 14.20
C PRO A 208 -2.20 8.22 14.40
N PHE A 209 -1.50 9.15 13.72
CA PHE A 209 -1.77 10.58 13.85
C PHE A 209 -3.15 10.94 13.30
N ALA A 210 -3.52 10.42 12.13
CA ALA A 210 -4.86 10.63 11.57
C ALA A 210 -5.96 10.11 12.50
N ALA A 211 -5.78 8.91 13.05
CA ALA A 211 -6.74 8.30 13.97
C ALA A 211 -6.84 9.03 15.31
N LEU A 212 -5.71 9.46 15.89
CA LEU A 212 -5.67 10.17 17.16
C LEU A 212 -6.21 11.60 17.03
N ILE A 213 -5.95 12.30 15.92
CA ILE A 213 -6.57 13.60 15.63
C ILE A 213 -8.09 13.44 15.60
N LEU A 214 -8.59 12.40 14.92
CA LEU A 214 -10.02 12.10 14.87
C LEU A 214 -10.57 11.77 16.28
N LEU A 215 -9.83 11.01 17.10
CA LEU A 215 -10.21 10.68 18.47
C LEU A 215 -10.35 11.91 19.35
N PHE A 216 -9.32 12.77 19.40
CA PHE A 216 -9.36 13.95 20.25
C PHE A 216 -10.39 14.97 19.78
N TYR A 217 -10.60 15.06 18.46
CA TYR A 217 -11.70 15.83 17.92
C TYR A 217 -13.06 15.26 18.34
N TYR A 218 -13.23 13.94 18.22
CA TYR A 218 -14.42 13.23 18.67
C TYR A 218 -14.69 13.46 20.17
N LEU A 219 -13.68 13.33 21.04
CA LEU A 219 -13.82 13.61 22.46
C LEU A 219 -14.26 15.05 22.73
N TYR A 220 -13.68 16.02 22.01
CA TYR A 220 -14.13 17.41 22.06
C TYR A 220 -15.61 17.56 21.70
N THR A 221 -16.11 16.87 20.67
CA THR A 221 -17.55 16.93 20.32
C THR A 221 -18.46 16.42 21.44
N LYS A 222 -17.96 15.55 22.33
CA LYS A 222 -18.75 14.97 23.44
C LYS A 222 -18.68 15.76 24.73
N ASN A 223 -17.53 16.35 25.06
CA ASN A 223 -17.31 16.97 26.36
C ASN A 223 -16.89 18.45 26.29
N ASN A 224 -16.70 18.99 25.09
CA ASN A 224 -16.42 20.40 24.80
C ASN A 224 -15.18 20.98 25.52
N LYS A 225 -14.19 20.14 25.89
CA LYS A 225 -12.95 20.59 26.55
C LYS A 225 -11.93 21.13 25.53
N TRP A 226 -11.45 22.35 25.74
CA TRP A 226 -10.60 23.06 24.77
C TRP A 226 -9.18 22.48 24.62
N PHE A 227 -8.63 21.87 25.66
CA PHE A 227 -7.24 21.36 25.63
C PHE A 227 -7.02 20.24 24.60
N TYR A 228 -8.08 19.58 24.12
CA TYR A 228 -7.95 18.63 23.00
C TYR A 228 -7.38 19.29 21.75
N PHE A 229 -7.59 20.60 21.55
CA PHE A 229 -6.99 21.34 20.44
C PHE A 229 -5.48 21.54 20.60
N ILE A 230 -4.96 21.55 21.84
CA ILE A 230 -3.50 21.49 22.07
C ILE A 230 -2.97 20.15 21.55
N ILE A 231 -3.60 19.04 21.96
CA ILE A 231 -3.17 17.70 21.55
C ILE A 231 -3.28 17.53 20.04
N ILE A 232 -4.36 18.00 19.42
CA ILE A 232 -4.52 18.01 17.96
C ILE A 232 -3.41 18.84 17.29
N GLY A 233 -3.07 20.01 17.83
CA GLY A 233 -1.95 20.82 17.33
C GLY A 233 -0.60 20.11 17.40
N LEU A 234 -0.31 19.42 18.51
CA LEU A 234 0.91 18.60 18.66
C LEU A 234 0.94 17.45 17.64
N LEU A 235 -0.17 16.74 17.47
CA LEU A 235 -0.28 15.65 16.50
C LEU A 235 -0.11 16.14 15.06
N PHE A 236 -0.67 17.31 14.71
CA PHE A 236 -0.42 17.92 13.40
C PHE A 236 1.04 18.31 13.22
N ALA A 237 1.68 18.89 14.22
CA ALA A 237 3.08 19.33 14.11
C ALA A 237 4.01 18.15 13.83
N ILE A 238 3.93 17.09 14.63
CA ILE A 238 4.77 15.90 14.46
C ILE A 238 4.38 15.13 13.20
N GLY A 239 3.09 14.88 12.99
CA GLY A 239 2.59 14.11 11.85
C GLY A 239 2.83 14.79 10.49
N TYR A 240 2.88 16.12 10.44
CA TYR A 240 3.21 16.89 9.23
C TYR A 240 4.64 16.60 8.75
N HIS A 241 5.60 16.44 9.66
CA HIS A 241 6.98 16.11 9.32
C HIS A 241 7.18 14.63 8.92
N ILE A 242 6.22 13.75 9.23
CA ILE A 242 6.20 12.37 8.71
C ILE A 242 5.55 12.36 7.32
N LYS A 243 4.35 12.96 7.20
CA LYS A 243 3.63 13.08 5.93
C LYS A 243 2.87 14.41 5.88
N PRO A 244 3.34 15.39 5.08
CA PRO A 244 2.72 16.72 5.01
C PRO A 244 1.22 16.69 4.65
N ASN A 245 0.78 15.70 3.87
CA ASN A 245 -0.62 15.53 3.46
C ASN A 245 -1.60 15.36 4.64
N LEU A 246 -1.13 15.01 5.84
CA LEU A 246 -1.96 14.95 7.04
C LEU A 246 -2.69 16.29 7.29
N ILE A 247 -2.06 17.42 6.91
CA ILE A 247 -2.60 18.76 7.13
C ILE A 247 -3.98 18.98 6.46
N ILE A 248 -4.35 18.15 5.48
CA ILE A 248 -5.66 18.20 4.82
C ILE A 248 -6.81 17.97 5.81
N MET A 249 -6.58 17.28 6.92
CA MET A 249 -7.59 17.14 7.99
C MET A 249 -7.90 18.45 8.72
N LEU A 250 -6.96 19.42 8.73
CA LEU A 250 -7.14 20.71 9.41
C LEU A 250 -8.29 21.54 8.81
N PRO A 251 -8.32 21.86 7.49
CA PRO A 251 -9.45 22.56 6.90
C PRO A 251 -10.76 21.77 7.06
N ALA A 252 -10.74 20.43 7.02
CA ALA A 252 -11.93 19.62 7.27
C ALA A 252 -12.49 19.82 8.69
N ILE A 253 -11.60 19.83 9.71
CA ILE A 253 -11.96 20.13 11.10
C ILE A 253 -12.54 21.54 11.24
N ILE A 254 -11.92 22.54 10.61
CA ILE A 254 -12.36 23.93 10.64
C ILE A 254 -13.75 24.05 10.02
N ILE A 255 -13.95 23.50 8.82
CA ILE A 255 -15.26 23.46 8.15
C ILE A 255 -16.26 22.79 9.07
N HIS A 256 -16.00 21.60 9.60
CA HIS A 256 -16.93 20.91 10.49
C HIS A 256 -17.26 21.73 11.74
N LEU A 257 -16.27 22.38 12.37
CA LEU A 257 -16.49 23.28 13.51
C LEU A 257 -17.42 24.45 13.15
N PHE A 258 -17.30 25.05 11.97
CA PHE A 258 -18.25 26.07 11.51
C PHE A 258 -19.68 25.53 11.43
N PHE A 259 -19.89 24.24 11.17
CA PHE A 259 -21.22 23.64 11.18
C PHE A 259 -21.76 23.42 12.59
N ILE A 260 -20.95 22.90 13.51
CA ILE A 260 -21.39 22.46 14.85
C ILE A 260 -21.19 23.49 15.98
N LYS A 261 -20.42 24.56 15.77
CA LYS A 261 -20.14 25.63 16.75
C LYS A 261 -20.38 27.01 16.14
N ASN A 262 -20.27 28.04 16.99
CA ASN A 262 -20.30 29.43 16.54
C ASN A 262 -18.92 29.86 16.03
N TRP A 263 -18.89 30.90 15.18
CA TRP A 263 -17.67 31.35 14.51
C TRP A 263 -16.55 31.77 15.49
N ARG A 264 -16.90 32.36 16.64
CA ARG A 264 -15.93 32.76 17.67
C ARG A 264 -15.21 31.55 18.27
N LYS A 265 -15.95 30.49 18.63
CA LYS A 265 -15.37 29.25 19.13
C LYS A 265 -14.56 28.53 18.07
N THR A 266 -15.02 28.54 16.82
CA THR A 266 -14.25 28.00 15.70
C THR A 266 -12.91 28.72 15.56
N LEU A 267 -12.92 30.05 15.58
CA LEU A 267 -11.71 30.87 15.50
C LEU A 267 -10.76 30.59 16.67
N LEU A 268 -11.27 30.57 17.91
CA LEU A 268 -10.45 30.29 19.09
C LEU A 268 -9.79 28.90 19.03
N ASN A 269 -10.58 27.86 18.73
CA ASN A 269 -10.05 26.48 18.66
C ASN A 269 -9.04 26.32 17.53
N THR A 270 -9.28 26.99 16.40
CA THR A 270 -8.35 27.02 15.25
C THR A 270 -7.06 27.74 15.63
N ALA A 271 -7.16 28.88 16.31
CA ALA A 271 -5.99 29.62 16.79
C ALA A 271 -5.14 28.77 17.74
N ILE A 272 -5.76 28.00 18.65
CA ILE A 272 -5.02 27.08 19.54
C ILE A 272 -4.24 26.04 18.73
N ILE A 273 -4.87 25.40 17.73
CA ILE A 273 -4.18 24.43 16.87
C ILE A 273 -2.99 25.11 16.16
N LEU A 274 -3.21 26.28 15.56
CA LEU A 274 -2.19 26.99 14.77
C LEU A 274 -1.03 27.48 15.61
N ILE A 275 -1.30 28.00 16.82
CA ILE A 275 -0.26 28.45 17.76
C ILE A 275 0.62 27.27 18.18
N VAL A 276 0.00 26.15 18.55
CA VAL A 276 0.76 24.95 18.95
C VAL A 276 1.52 24.36 17.76
N PHE A 277 0.90 24.29 16.59
CA PHE A 277 1.54 23.82 15.36
C PHE A 277 2.77 24.66 15.01
N ALA A 278 2.62 25.99 14.96
CA ALA A 278 3.71 26.90 14.66
C ALA A 278 4.81 26.83 15.73
N GLY A 279 4.44 26.84 17.02
CA GLY A 279 5.39 26.81 18.13
C GLY A 279 6.19 25.51 18.25
N VAL A 280 5.63 24.36 17.86
CA VAL A 280 6.40 23.11 17.80
C VAL A 280 7.28 23.07 16.55
N ASN A 281 6.81 23.57 15.41
CA ASN A 281 7.59 23.56 14.18
C ASN A 281 8.85 24.45 14.25
N THR A 282 8.89 25.46 15.12
CA THR A 282 10.14 26.22 15.38
C THR A 282 11.24 25.35 16.00
N LEU A 283 10.89 24.22 16.62
CA LEU A 283 11.83 23.29 17.23
C LEU A 283 12.35 22.23 16.24
N TYR A 284 11.81 22.16 15.02
CA TYR A 284 12.16 21.12 14.06
C TYR A 284 13.62 21.20 13.58
N ASN A 285 14.06 22.39 13.14
CA ASN A 285 15.45 22.55 12.65
C ASN A 285 16.46 22.28 13.78
N PRO A 286 16.33 22.85 15.00
CA PRO A 286 17.22 22.51 16.12
C PRO A 286 17.22 21.01 16.44
N PHE A 287 16.06 20.34 16.31
CA PHE A 287 15.97 18.90 16.51
C PHE A 287 16.76 18.12 15.46
N THR A 288 16.67 18.48 14.17
CA THR A 288 17.41 17.78 13.11
C THR A 288 18.91 18.10 13.11
N GLU A 289 19.29 19.31 13.49
CA GLU A 289 20.69 19.73 13.65
C GLU A 289 21.43 18.89 14.72
N LYS A 290 20.72 18.44 15.77
CA LYS A 290 21.27 17.50 16.76
C LYS A 290 21.76 16.18 16.12
N TYR A 291 21.16 15.76 15.01
CA TYR A 291 21.57 14.58 14.24
C TYR A 291 22.55 14.93 13.10
N GLY A 292 23.09 16.16 13.07
CA GLY A 292 24.01 16.60 12.03
C GLY A 292 23.36 16.87 10.67
N PHE A 293 22.03 17.03 10.63
CA PHE A 293 21.36 17.43 9.40
C PHE A 293 21.30 18.97 9.32
N GLU A 294 22.11 19.52 8.43
CA GLU A 294 22.07 20.94 8.07
C GLU A 294 21.25 21.12 6.80
N ARG A 295 20.22 21.97 6.88
CA ARG A 295 19.31 22.20 5.76
C ARG A 295 19.96 23.13 4.74
N ASP A 296 19.99 22.70 3.48
CA ASP A 296 20.39 23.53 2.35
C ASP A 296 19.17 23.91 1.51
N ASN A 297 18.72 25.15 1.65
CA ASN A 297 17.59 25.67 0.89
C ASN A 297 17.88 25.76 -0.61
N SER A 298 19.14 25.85 -1.04
CA SER A 298 19.50 25.89 -2.47
C SER A 298 19.20 24.56 -3.16
N LEU A 299 19.39 23.44 -2.46
CA LEU A 299 19.15 22.09 -2.96
C LEU A 299 17.70 21.63 -2.81
N GLU A 300 16.99 22.10 -1.78
CA GLU A 300 15.60 21.74 -1.51
C GLU A 300 14.67 22.03 -2.71
N PHE A 301 13.79 21.08 -3.01
CA PHE A 301 12.79 21.26 -4.05
C PHE A 301 11.57 22.06 -3.54
N PRO A 302 11.12 23.10 -4.28
CA PRO A 302 9.91 23.85 -3.91
C PRO A 302 8.65 23.03 -4.17
N GLN A 303 7.57 23.31 -3.45
CA GLN A 303 6.28 22.60 -3.61
C GLN A 303 5.74 22.62 -5.05
N SER A 304 6.09 23.64 -5.84
CA SER A 304 5.77 23.72 -7.27
C SER A 304 6.31 22.55 -8.08
N HIS A 305 7.39 21.88 -7.64
CA HIS A 305 7.95 20.72 -8.33
C HIS A 305 6.94 19.58 -8.44
N TRP A 306 6.30 19.20 -7.34
CA TRP A 306 5.29 18.14 -7.33
C TRP A 306 4.00 18.53 -8.05
N ILE A 307 3.64 19.82 -8.05
CA ILE A 307 2.53 20.33 -8.87
C ILE A 307 2.86 20.22 -10.36
N MET A 308 4.06 20.63 -10.75
CA MET A 308 4.55 20.51 -12.12
C MET A 308 4.57 19.05 -12.58
N MET A 309 5.17 18.14 -11.78
CA MET A 309 5.14 16.70 -12.05
C MET A 309 3.71 16.14 -12.13
N GLY A 310 2.83 16.61 -11.24
CA GLY A 310 1.42 16.24 -11.24
C GLY A 310 0.69 16.60 -12.54
N LEU A 311 1.21 17.55 -13.31
CA LEU A 311 0.69 17.93 -14.63
C LEU A 311 1.33 17.18 -15.79
N LYS A 312 2.30 16.28 -15.57
CA LYS A 312 2.91 15.50 -16.67
C LYS A 312 1.99 14.37 -17.11
N GLY A 313 1.71 14.27 -18.42
CA GLY A 313 0.89 13.17 -18.94
C GLY A 313 1.59 11.80 -18.87
N PRO A 314 0.85 10.68 -18.88
CA PRO A 314 -0.62 10.62 -18.91
C PRO A 314 -1.27 10.65 -17.51
N GLU A 315 -0.53 10.32 -16.45
CA GLU A 315 -1.08 10.11 -15.09
C GLU A 315 -0.48 11.04 -14.03
N GLY A 316 0.45 11.92 -14.37
CA GLY A 316 1.08 12.86 -13.42
C GLY A 316 1.80 12.16 -12.27
N ARG A 317 2.49 11.06 -12.57
CA ARG A 317 3.32 10.28 -11.63
C ARG A 317 4.74 10.86 -11.56
N TYR A 318 5.52 10.41 -10.58
CA TYR A 318 6.95 10.69 -10.51
C TYR A 318 7.65 10.38 -11.85
N ASP A 319 8.54 11.30 -12.25
CA ASP A 319 9.30 11.19 -13.49
C ASP A 319 10.71 11.76 -13.30
N SER A 320 11.72 10.99 -13.70
CA SER A 320 13.13 11.32 -13.49
C SER A 320 13.60 12.53 -14.31
N SER A 321 13.00 12.79 -15.48
CA SER A 321 13.35 13.97 -16.28
C SER A 321 12.83 15.27 -15.66
N GLU A 322 11.68 15.23 -14.97
CA GLU A 322 11.16 16.39 -14.22
C GLU A 322 12.04 16.71 -13.00
N PHE A 323 12.56 15.66 -12.35
CA PHE A 323 13.56 15.80 -11.31
C PHE A 323 14.82 16.49 -11.83
N LEU A 324 15.38 16.02 -12.94
CA LEU A 324 16.58 16.61 -13.56
C LEU A 324 16.34 18.06 -14.00
N TYR A 325 15.18 18.35 -14.60
CA TYR A 325 14.79 19.70 -14.97
C TYR A 325 14.76 20.65 -13.78
N THR A 326 14.18 20.23 -12.65
CA THR A 326 14.15 21.10 -11.45
C THR A 326 15.52 21.21 -10.81
N LYS A 327 16.30 20.12 -10.80
CA LYS A 327 17.63 20.06 -10.17
C LYS A 327 18.63 21.03 -10.80
N GLN A 328 18.51 21.32 -12.10
CA GLN A 328 19.49 22.12 -12.84
C GLN A 328 19.56 23.60 -12.40
N PHE A 329 18.56 24.11 -11.67
CA PHE A 329 18.54 25.50 -11.22
C PHE A 329 19.18 25.64 -9.83
N ASP A 330 19.98 26.70 -9.64
CA ASP A 330 20.84 26.84 -8.45
C ASP A 330 20.10 27.23 -7.16
N THR A 331 18.98 27.94 -7.24
CA THR A 331 18.27 28.45 -6.05
C THR A 331 16.83 27.97 -6.01
N LYS A 332 16.25 27.88 -4.81
CA LYS A 332 14.86 27.49 -4.60
C LYS A 332 13.88 28.39 -5.34
N GLU A 333 14.17 29.69 -5.39
CA GLU A 333 13.38 30.70 -6.07
C GLU A 333 13.40 30.46 -7.59
N LYS A 334 14.60 30.28 -8.18
CA LYS A 334 14.74 29.97 -9.61
C LYS A 334 14.07 28.64 -9.98
N LYS A 335 14.22 27.61 -9.14
CA LYS A 335 13.48 26.34 -9.27
C LYS A 335 11.97 26.58 -9.26
N GLN A 336 11.48 27.44 -8.37
CA GLN A 336 10.05 27.71 -8.24
C GLN A 336 9.51 28.48 -9.44
N GLU A 337 10.25 29.46 -9.95
CA GLU A 337 9.91 30.22 -11.15
C GLU A 337 9.88 29.32 -12.39
N ALA A 338 10.92 28.54 -12.63
CA ALA A 338 10.98 27.59 -13.76
C ALA A 338 9.87 26.54 -13.71
N ASN A 339 9.54 26.02 -12.53
CA ASN A 339 8.40 25.11 -12.35
C ASN A 339 7.07 25.79 -12.66
N LYS A 340 6.87 27.05 -12.24
CA LYS A 340 5.64 27.82 -12.50
C LYS A 340 5.45 28.08 -13.99
N GLU A 341 6.52 28.34 -14.73
CA GLU A 341 6.47 28.52 -16.18
C GLU A 341 5.96 27.24 -16.87
N VAL A 342 6.53 26.08 -16.54
CA VAL A 342 6.08 24.79 -17.08
C VAL A 342 4.65 24.46 -16.66
N ILE A 343 4.26 24.76 -15.42
CA ILE A 343 2.87 24.60 -14.96
C ILE A 343 1.92 25.44 -15.83
N LYS A 344 2.25 26.71 -16.07
CA LYS A 344 1.44 27.61 -16.88
C LYS A 344 1.36 27.14 -18.33
N GLU A 345 2.48 26.72 -18.89
CA GLU A 345 2.57 26.13 -20.22
C GLU A 345 1.64 24.92 -20.35
N ARG A 346 1.76 23.93 -19.46
CA ARG A 346 0.95 22.69 -19.46
C ARG A 346 -0.54 22.96 -19.31
N ILE A 347 -0.93 23.82 -18.37
CA ILE A 347 -2.34 24.18 -18.17
C ILE A 347 -2.90 24.83 -19.44
N THR A 348 -2.12 25.68 -20.10
CA THR A 348 -2.54 26.38 -21.32
C THR A 348 -2.59 25.43 -22.51
N SER A 349 -1.59 24.56 -22.67
CA SER A 349 -1.45 23.65 -23.81
C SER A 349 -2.47 22.50 -23.79
N TYR A 350 -2.76 21.94 -22.61
CA TYR A 350 -3.79 20.91 -22.47
C TYR A 350 -5.20 21.48 -22.68
N GLY A 351 -5.42 22.74 -22.31
CA GLY A 351 -6.75 23.33 -22.23
C GLY A 351 -7.69 22.56 -21.28
N PRO A 352 -8.98 22.91 -21.23
CA PRO A 352 -9.94 22.28 -20.31
C PRO A 352 -10.12 20.78 -20.55
N VAL A 353 -10.16 20.34 -21.81
CA VAL A 353 -10.41 18.93 -22.16
C VAL A 353 -9.21 18.05 -21.79
N GLY A 354 -7.98 18.47 -22.16
CA GLY A 354 -6.78 17.71 -21.81
C GLY A 354 -6.53 17.66 -20.30
N LEU A 355 -6.85 18.72 -19.56
CA LEU A 355 -6.79 18.71 -18.09
C LEU A 355 -7.81 17.73 -17.49
N LEU A 356 -9.03 17.65 -18.03
CA LEU A 356 -10.01 16.66 -17.58
C LEU A 356 -9.54 15.23 -17.86
N GLU A 357 -8.91 14.97 -19.02
CA GLU A 357 -8.33 13.67 -19.33
C GLU A 357 -7.21 13.28 -18.37
N LEU A 358 -6.27 14.20 -18.11
CA LEU A 358 -5.20 14.01 -17.13
C LEU A 358 -5.77 13.73 -15.74
N TYR A 359 -6.69 14.57 -15.25
CA TYR A 359 -7.29 14.39 -13.93
C TYR A 359 -8.07 13.08 -13.83
N ASN A 360 -8.78 12.69 -14.88
CA ASN A 360 -9.42 11.38 -14.98
C ASN A 360 -8.36 10.27 -14.80
N MET A 361 -7.26 10.30 -15.56
CA MET A 361 -6.19 9.29 -15.45
C MET A 361 -5.53 9.26 -14.06
N LYS A 362 -5.26 10.43 -13.46
CA LYS A 362 -4.76 10.54 -12.07
C LYS A 362 -5.68 9.87 -11.07
N MET A 363 -6.99 10.09 -11.20
CA MET A 363 -7.98 9.53 -10.28
C MET A 363 -8.12 8.02 -10.44
N LEU A 364 -7.97 7.49 -11.66
CA LEU A 364 -7.91 6.05 -11.89
C LEU A 364 -6.69 5.44 -11.20
N SER A 365 -5.51 6.00 -11.48
CA SER A 365 -4.24 5.55 -10.91
C SER A 365 -4.25 5.58 -9.38
N THR A 366 -4.83 6.63 -8.77
CA THR A 366 -4.74 6.83 -7.31
C THR A 366 -5.88 6.19 -6.52
N TRP A 367 -7.11 6.20 -7.04
CA TRP A 367 -8.31 5.88 -6.25
C TRP A 367 -9.04 4.59 -6.66
N THR A 368 -8.65 3.94 -7.76
CA THR A 368 -9.35 2.72 -8.22
C THR A 368 -8.61 1.41 -7.98
N ASP A 369 -7.33 1.49 -7.58
CA ASP A 369 -6.51 0.34 -7.22
C ASP A 369 -6.77 -0.10 -5.77
N GLY A 370 -7.50 -1.21 -5.61
CA GLY A 370 -7.78 -1.79 -4.30
C GLY A 370 -6.55 -2.34 -3.60
N THR A 371 -5.51 -2.76 -4.33
CA THR A 371 -4.23 -3.24 -3.78
C THR A 371 -3.39 -2.08 -3.25
N ARG A 372 -3.60 -0.87 -3.77
CA ARG A 372 -2.75 0.30 -3.53
C ARG A 372 -1.29 0.03 -3.91
N ALA A 373 -1.06 -0.84 -4.88
CA ALA A 373 0.26 -1.25 -5.37
C ALA A 373 1.23 -1.80 -4.30
N TYR A 374 0.74 -2.44 -3.23
CA TYR A 374 1.61 -2.94 -2.15
C TYR A 374 2.74 -3.83 -2.68
N SER A 375 2.45 -4.68 -3.68
CA SER A 375 3.40 -5.62 -4.29
C SER A 375 4.44 -4.95 -5.19
N TRP A 376 4.25 -3.68 -5.56
CA TRP A 376 5.27 -2.92 -6.29
C TRP A 376 6.33 -2.34 -5.34
N TYR A 377 5.91 -1.94 -4.13
CA TYR A 377 6.76 -1.25 -3.16
C TYR A 377 7.61 -2.18 -2.30
N VAL A 378 7.22 -3.44 -2.19
CA VAL A 378 7.94 -4.45 -1.41
C VAL A 378 8.20 -5.63 -2.32
N LYS A 379 9.47 -5.93 -2.66
CA LYS A 379 9.77 -7.10 -3.50
C LYS A 379 10.98 -7.94 -3.11
N SER A 380 11.98 -7.38 -2.41
CA SER A 380 13.11 -8.18 -1.96
C SER A 380 12.76 -8.88 -0.67
N ALA A 381 12.72 -10.21 -0.67
CA ALA A 381 12.49 -11.02 0.52
C ALA A 381 13.77 -11.77 0.88
N LYS A 382 14.00 -11.92 2.19
CA LYS A 382 15.07 -12.78 2.70
C LYS A 382 14.78 -14.26 2.40
N GLU A 383 13.52 -14.65 2.53
CA GLU A 383 13.00 -15.99 2.28
C GLU A 383 11.64 -15.86 1.58
N TYR A 384 11.21 -16.91 0.87
CA TYR A 384 10.03 -16.92 0.01
C TYR A 384 9.02 -18.00 0.45
N PRO A 385 8.42 -17.88 1.66
CA PRO A 385 7.45 -18.86 2.12
C PRO A 385 6.13 -18.77 1.34
N VAL A 386 5.21 -19.70 1.58
CA VAL A 386 3.86 -19.70 0.97
C VAL A 386 3.14 -18.35 1.11
N ALA A 387 3.34 -17.62 2.22
CA ALA A 387 2.77 -16.28 2.37
C ALA A 387 3.26 -15.28 1.30
N TYR A 388 4.53 -15.40 0.88
CA TYR A 388 5.08 -14.62 -0.22
C TYR A 388 4.36 -14.95 -1.53
N ASP A 389 4.16 -16.22 -1.89
CA ASP A 389 3.45 -16.60 -3.13
C ASP A 389 2.10 -15.92 -3.27
N PHE A 390 1.32 -15.91 -2.19
CA PHE A 390 -0.06 -15.42 -2.18
C PHE A 390 -0.17 -13.90 -2.04
N LEU A 391 0.86 -13.20 -1.57
CA LEU A 391 0.84 -11.74 -1.43
C LEU A 391 1.70 -11.05 -2.51
N PHE A 392 2.87 -11.56 -2.83
CA PHE A 392 3.87 -10.91 -3.68
C PHE A 392 4.22 -11.72 -4.94
N GLY A 393 4.25 -13.06 -4.84
CA GLY A 393 4.63 -13.98 -5.91
C GLY A 393 3.54 -14.22 -6.95
N ASP A 394 3.59 -15.39 -7.59
CA ASP A 394 2.76 -15.69 -8.77
C ASP A 394 1.29 -15.99 -8.40
N LYS A 395 1.01 -16.31 -7.13
CA LYS A 395 -0.35 -16.56 -6.62
C LYS A 395 -1.04 -15.30 -6.07
N LYS A 396 -0.42 -14.11 -6.16
CA LYS A 396 -0.97 -12.85 -5.65
C LYS A 396 -2.31 -12.43 -6.25
N VAL A 397 -2.70 -13.01 -7.39
CA VAL A 397 -4.02 -12.79 -8.02
C VAL A 397 -5.19 -12.92 -7.02
N PHE A 398 -5.08 -13.82 -6.04
CA PHE A 398 -6.10 -13.97 -5.00
C PHE A 398 -6.13 -12.74 -4.09
N ALA A 399 -4.98 -12.31 -3.57
CA ALA A 399 -4.85 -11.14 -2.72
C ALA A 399 -5.29 -9.85 -3.46
N ASP A 400 -4.95 -9.73 -4.74
CA ASP A 400 -5.34 -8.60 -5.59
C ASP A 400 -6.86 -8.55 -5.80
N ALA A 401 -7.47 -9.70 -6.10
CA ALA A 401 -8.92 -9.80 -6.26
C ALA A 401 -9.66 -9.46 -4.96
N PHE A 402 -9.23 -10.00 -3.81
CA PHE A 402 -9.83 -9.68 -2.51
C PHE A 402 -9.66 -8.21 -2.14
N SER A 403 -8.49 -7.62 -2.41
CA SER A 403 -8.23 -6.19 -2.22
C SER A 403 -9.21 -5.33 -3.04
N GLN A 404 -9.43 -5.70 -4.31
CA GLN A 404 -10.34 -4.98 -5.19
C GLN A 404 -11.80 -5.10 -4.77
N ILE A 405 -12.24 -6.32 -4.43
CA ILE A 405 -13.61 -6.58 -3.93
C ILE A 405 -13.87 -5.76 -2.66
N PHE A 406 -12.92 -5.77 -1.72
CA PHE A 406 -13.02 -5.00 -0.49
C PHE A 406 -13.09 -3.48 -0.74
N HIS A 407 -12.29 -2.99 -1.68
CA HIS A 407 -12.32 -1.58 -2.08
C HIS A 407 -13.67 -1.17 -2.67
N ILE A 408 -14.25 -2.00 -3.56
CA ILE A 408 -15.58 -1.79 -4.12
C ILE A 408 -16.65 -1.76 -3.03
N ILE A 409 -16.63 -2.70 -2.08
CA ILE A 409 -17.56 -2.72 -0.93
C ILE A 409 -17.45 -1.44 -0.12
N ASN A 410 -16.24 -0.97 0.17
CA ASN A 410 -16.03 0.28 0.90
C ASN A 410 -16.61 1.48 0.14
N LEU A 411 -16.40 1.59 -1.17
CA LEU A 411 -16.97 2.67 -1.97
C LEU A 411 -18.51 2.64 -1.99
N ILE A 412 -19.12 1.46 -2.15
CA ILE A 412 -20.59 1.28 -2.05
C ILE A 412 -21.10 1.78 -0.70
N LEU A 413 -20.46 1.35 0.39
CA LEU A 413 -20.84 1.72 1.74
C LEU A 413 -20.61 3.21 2.01
N ILE A 414 -19.53 3.82 1.52
CA ILE A 414 -19.29 5.27 1.62
C ILE A 414 -20.42 6.06 0.94
N ILE A 415 -20.85 5.65 -0.25
CA ILE A 415 -21.97 6.27 -0.97
C ILE A 415 -23.28 6.12 -0.18
N LEU A 416 -23.55 4.93 0.38
CA LEU A 416 -24.72 4.71 1.24
C LEU A 416 -24.66 5.58 2.52
N GLY A 417 -23.47 5.76 3.09
CA GLY A 417 -23.22 6.66 4.21
C GLY A 417 -23.48 8.13 3.85
N ALA A 418 -23.16 8.55 2.64
CA ALA A 418 -23.51 9.87 2.12
C ALA A 418 -25.03 10.04 1.91
N LEU A 419 -25.71 9.02 1.37
CA LEU A 419 -27.17 9.02 1.18
C LEU A 419 -27.93 9.14 2.51
N ARG A 420 -27.37 8.64 3.62
CA ARG A 420 -27.92 8.81 4.98
C ARG A 420 -28.17 10.28 5.31
N PHE A 421 -27.34 11.20 4.83
CA PHE A 421 -27.46 12.62 5.14
C PHE A 421 -28.81 13.20 4.68
N TYR A 422 -29.33 12.78 3.53
CA TYR A 422 -30.63 13.26 3.02
C TYR A 422 -31.80 12.90 3.95
N LYS A 423 -31.64 11.82 4.73
CA LYS A 423 -32.64 11.37 5.70
C LYS A 423 -32.43 11.96 7.10
N LYS A 424 -31.18 12.03 7.57
CA LYS A 424 -30.86 12.40 8.96
C LYS A 424 -30.51 13.88 9.13
N GLN A 425 -29.87 14.48 8.12
CA GLN A 425 -29.39 15.87 8.14
C GLN A 425 -28.49 16.19 9.35
N GLU A 426 -27.69 15.22 9.78
CA GLU A 426 -26.80 15.31 10.95
C GLU A 426 -25.38 15.73 10.52
N PHE A 427 -24.78 16.66 11.25
CA PHE A 427 -23.37 17.05 11.11
C PHE A 427 -22.52 16.28 12.12
N ASP A 428 -22.54 14.95 12.00
CA ASP A 428 -21.80 14.05 12.88
C ASP A 428 -20.38 13.76 12.35
N LEU A 429 -19.65 12.85 13.00
CA LEU A 429 -18.28 12.51 12.59
C LEU A 429 -18.20 12.00 11.14
N SER A 430 -19.26 11.40 10.60
CA SER A 430 -19.30 10.99 9.19
C SER A 430 -19.19 12.19 8.26
N PHE A 431 -19.81 13.32 8.61
CA PHE A 431 -19.70 14.56 7.83
C PHE A 431 -18.26 15.08 7.79
N LEU A 432 -17.55 15.11 8.93
CA LEU A 432 -16.12 15.46 8.99
C LEU A 432 -15.26 14.54 8.12
N ILE A 433 -15.47 13.23 8.24
CA ILE A 433 -14.69 12.23 7.49
C ILE A 433 -14.91 12.43 5.98
N ASN A 434 -16.15 12.63 5.54
CA ASN A 434 -16.45 12.85 4.13
C ASN A 434 -15.83 14.15 3.58
N ILE A 435 -15.81 15.24 4.37
CA ILE A 435 -15.10 16.47 3.99
C ILE A 435 -13.60 16.19 3.85
N THR A 436 -13.02 15.40 4.76
CA THR A 436 -11.61 15.00 4.70
C THR A 436 -11.31 14.21 3.43
N LEU A 437 -12.16 13.23 3.08
CA LEU A 437 -11.99 12.42 1.88
C LEU A 437 -12.03 13.27 0.59
N ILE A 438 -12.94 14.25 0.51
CA ILE A 438 -12.99 15.20 -0.61
C ILE A 438 -11.76 16.11 -0.63
N GLY A 439 -11.30 16.58 0.54
CA GLY A 439 -10.07 17.36 0.62
C GLY A 439 -8.85 16.60 0.08
N VAL A 440 -8.74 15.31 0.40
CA VAL A 440 -7.65 14.46 -0.08
C VAL A 440 -7.80 14.16 -1.57
N TRP A 441 -9.03 13.96 -2.06
CA TRP A 441 -9.30 13.81 -3.49
C TRP A 441 -8.91 15.06 -4.28
N LEU A 442 -9.29 16.26 -3.80
CA LEU A 442 -8.92 17.53 -4.42
C LEU A 442 -7.40 17.76 -4.41
N PHE A 443 -6.72 17.39 -3.32
CA PHE A 443 -5.25 17.47 -3.25
C PHE A 443 -4.59 16.61 -4.33
N HIS A 444 -5.05 15.37 -4.54
CA HIS A 444 -4.50 14.47 -5.55
C HIS A 444 -4.79 14.91 -7.01
N LEU A 445 -5.71 15.85 -7.25
CA LEU A 445 -5.85 16.46 -8.58
C LEU A 445 -4.64 17.33 -8.92
N VAL A 446 -4.09 18.02 -7.93
CA VAL A 446 -3.03 19.03 -8.11
C VAL A 446 -1.63 18.43 -7.91
N TRP A 447 -1.49 17.48 -7.01
CA TRP A 447 -0.20 16.88 -6.64
C TRP A 447 0.20 15.73 -7.58
N GLU A 448 1.46 15.27 -7.49
CA GLU A 448 1.91 14.02 -8.11
C GLU A 448 1.03 12.84 -7.67
N ALA A 449 0.72 11.93 -8.59
CA ALA A 449 -0.24 10.85 -8.40
C ALA A 449 0.48 9.53 -8.09
N ASN A 450 -0.04 8.81 -7.10
CA ASN A 450 0.49 7.51 -6.73
C ASN A 450 -0.56 6.63 -6.05
N GLN A 451 -0.64 5.35 -6.45
CA GLN A 451 -1.57 4.35 -5.91
C GLN A 451 -1.49 4.22 -4.38
N ARG A 452 -0.31 4.39 -3.77
CA ARG A 452 -0.14 4.25 -2.32
C ARG A 452 -0.71 5.40 -1.51
N TYR A 453 -0.95 6.57 -2.12
CA TYR A 453 -1.32 7.79 -1.39
C TYR A 453 -2.68 7.73 -0.70
N ILE A 454 -3.56 6.80 -1.08
CA ILE A 454 -4.82 6.59 -0.35
C ILE A 454 -4.66 5.68 0.88
N LEU A 455 -3.48 5.06 1.11
CA LEU A 455 -3.26 4.16 2.24
C LEU A 455 -3.53 4.86 3.57
N PHE A 456 -3.02 6.09 3.75
CA PHE A 456 -3.18 6.81 5.03
C PHE A 456 -4.64 7.19 5.35
N VAL A 457 -5.48 7.38 4.33
CA VAL A 457 -6.92 7.65 4.50
C VAL A 457 -7.79 6.39 4.49
N THR A 458 -7.23 5.22 4.21
CA THR A 458 -7.99 3.97 4.13
C THR A 458 -8.73 3.63 5.45
N PRO A 459 -8.13 3.82 6.65
CA PRO A 459 -8.87 3.67 7.90
C PRO A 459 -10.06 4.64 8.02
N LEU A 460 -9.93 5.87 7.51
CA LEU A 460 -11.01 6.86 7.49
C LEU A 460 -12.10 6.50 6.47
N MET A 461 -11.72 5.95 5.31
CA MET A 461 -12.66 5.38 4.34
C MET A 461 -13.50 4.27 4.97
N ILE A 462 -12.86 3.35 5.70
CA ILE A 462 -13.55 2.27 6.42
C ILE A 462 -14.50 2.86 7.49
N MET A 463 -14.07 3.88 8.23
CA MET A 463 -14.95 4.58 9.18
C MET A 463 -16.19 5.17 8.49
N SER A 464 -16.03 5.82 7.34
CA SER A 464 -17.17 6.33 6.56
C SER A 464 -18.08 5.19 6.07
N ALA A 465 -17.49 4.10 5.59
CA ALA A 465 -18.21 2.88 5.19
C ALA A 465 -19.04 2.30 6.35
N MET A 466 -18.56 2.35 7.60
CA MET A 466 -19.32 1.85 8.76
C MET A 466 -20.61 2.63 9.02
N TYR A 467 -20.65 3.95 8.74
CA TYR A 467 -21.88 4.72 8.80
C TYR A 467 -22.86 4.32 7.69
N GLY A 468 -22.35 3.98 6.51
CA GLY A 468 -23.15 3.41 5.41
C GLY A 468 -23.68 2.02 5.72
N PHE A 469 -22.87 1.16 6.31
CA PHE A 469 -23.30 -0.17 6.73
C PHE A 469 -24.41 -0.09 7.79
N LYS A 470 -24.26 0.80 8.79
CA LYS A 470 -25.32 1.10 9.75
C LYS A 470 -26.60 1.59 9.08
N PHE A 471 -26.49 2.48 8.10
CA PHE A 471 -27.65 2.96 7.35
C PHE A 471 -28.34 1.84 6.58
N LEU A 472 -27.58 0.96 5.92
CA LEU A 472 -28.09 -0.22 5.22
C LEU A 472 -28.83 -1.17 6.17
N VAL A 473 -28.27 -1.41 7.36
CA VAL A 473 -28.93 -2.19 8.41
C VAL A 473 -30.26 -1.53 8.84
N GLU A 474 -30.27 -0.22 9.12
CA GLU A 474 -31.49 0.52 9.50
C GLU A 474 -32.59 0.48 8.41
N LEU A 475 -32.20 0.36 7.14
CA LEU A 475 -33.12 0.23 6.01
C LEU A 475 -33.73 -1.18 5.94
N LEU A 476 -32.91 -2.23 6.08
CA LEU A 476 -33.32 -3.61 5.85
C LEU A 476 -33.92 -4.30 7.09
N TYR A 477 -33.46 -3.96 8.29
CA TYR A 477 -33.77 -4.68 9.52
C TYR A 477 -34.75 -3.94 10.45
N THR A 478 -35.50 -4.71 11.25
CA THR A 478 -36.31 -4.16 12.35
C THR A 478 -35.41 -3.54 13.43
N LYS A 479 -35.97 -2.58 14.20
CA LYS A 479 -35.26 -1.93 15.32
C LYS A 479 -35.30 -2.77 16.62
N ASP A 480 -35.69 -4.04 16.51
CA ASP A 480 -35.80 -4.94 17.66
C ASP A 480 -34.41 -5.28 18.22
N LYS A 481 -34.38 -5.81 19.46
CA LYS A 481 -33.12 -6.28 20.10
C LYS A 481 -32.40 -7.34 19.25
N ILE A 482 -33.16 -8.21 18.61
CA ILE A 482 -32.71 -9.14 17.59
C ILE A 482 -33.28 -8.65 16.25
N PRO A 483 -32.48 -7.95 15.43
CA PRO A 483 -32.93 -7.42 14.15
C PRO A 483 -33.25 -8.58 13.21
N VAL A 484 -34.43 -8.55 12.60
CA VAL A 484 -34.81 -9.42 11.48
C VAL A 484 -35.14 -8.57 10.26
N ILE A 485 -35.08 -9.14 9.06
CA ILE A 485 -35.43 -8.39 7.84
C ILE A 485 -36.90 -7.96 7.93
N LYS A 486 -37.17 -6.68 7.63
CA LYS A 486 -38.53 -6.13 7.66
C LYS A 486 -39.45 -6.92 6.73
N GLN A 487 -40.67 -7.20 7.19
CA GLN A 487 -41.63 -8.02 6.45
C GLN A 487 -41.93 -7.47 5.05
N THR A 488 -41.93 -6.15 4.89
CA THR A 488 -42.16 -5.45 3.60
C THR A 488 -41.08 -5.71 2.56
N THR A 489 -39.81 -5.85 2.97
CA THR A 489 -38.66 -6.02 2.07
C THR A 489 -38.14 -7.46 2.04
N ARG A 490 -38.67 -8.34 2.89
CA ARG A 490 -38.12 -9.69 3.09
C ARG A 490 -38.19 -10.59 1.87
N LYS A 491 -39.37 -10.74 1.25
CA LYS A 491 -39.54 -11.58 0.05
C LYS A 491 -38.62 -11.12 -1.10
N PRO A 492 -38.61 -9.84 -1.52
CA PRO A 492 -37.71 -9.41 -2.59
C PRO A 492 -36.23 -9.56 -2.20
N PHE A 493 -35.85 -9.27 -0.95
CA PHE A 493 -34.47 -9.47 -0.49
C PHE A 493 -34.02 -10.94 -0.58
N LEU A 494 -34.86 -11.89 -0.14
CA LEU A 494 -34.55 -13.31 -0.25
C LEU A 494 -34.41 -13.78 -1.71
N ILE A 495 -35.23 -13.25 -2.62
CA ILE A 495 -35.10 -13.55 -4.06
C ILE A 495 -33.75 -13.04 -4.58
N VAL A 496 -33.38 -11.79 -4.26
CA VAL A 496 -32.09 -11.22 -4.66
C VAL A 496 -30.92 -12.03 -4.10
N CYS A 497 -30.95 -12.39 -2.81
CA CYS A 497 -29.92 -13.24 -2.21
C CYS A 497 -29.81 -14.58 -2.92
N PHE A 498 -30.93 -15.24 -3.20
CA PHE A 498 -30.93 -16.51 -3.93
C PHE A 498 -30.29 -16.39 -5.31
N VAL A 499 -30.67 -15.36 -6.09
CA VAL A 499 -30.10 -15.12 -7.43
C VAL A 499 -28.60 -14.84 -7.35
N VAL A 500 -28.18 -13.92 -6.47
CA VAL A 500 -26.76 -13.56 -6.29
C VAL A 500 -25.93 -14.77 -5.88
N PHE A 501 -26.44 -15.58 -4.95
CA PHE A 501 -25.77 -16.79 -4.49
C PHE A 501 -25.68 -17.85 -5.58
N MET A 502 -26.75 -18.09 -6.35
CA MET A 502 -26.71 -19.02 -7.48
C MET A 502 -25.74 -18.56 -8.56
N LEU A 503 -25.74 -17.28 -8.93
CA LEU A 503 -24.79 -16.71 -9.88
C LEU A 503 -23.34 -16.85 -9.38
N SER A 504 -23.11 -16.64 -8.09
CA SER A 504 -21.77 -16.79 -7.50
C SER A 504 -21.30 -18.24 -7.54
N LEU A 505 -22.19 -19.20 -7.23
CA LEU A 505 -21.90 -20.63 -7.33
C LEU A 505 -21.55 -21.04 -8.76
N VAL A 506 -22.35 -20.61 -9.73
CA VAL A 506 -22.08 -20.84 -11.15
C VAL A 506 -20.72 -20.25 -11.55
N THR A 507 -20.42 -19.04 -11.12
CA THR A 507 -19.14 -18.37 -11.41
C THR A 507 -17.95 -19.13 -10.84
N ILE A 508 -18.03 -19.63 -9.59
CA ILE A 508 -16.96 -20.47 -9.02
C ILE A 508 -16.87 -21.81 -9.75
N ILE A 509 -17.97 -22.43 -10.16
CA ILE A 509 -17.90 -23.69 -10.91
C ILE A 509 -17.17 -23.49 -12.24
N TYR A 510 -17.47 -22.42 -12.98
CA TYR A 510 -16.77 -22.12 -14.24
C TYR A 510 -15.35 -21.57 -14.04
N GLY A 511 -15.07 -20.93 -12.90
CA GLY A 511 -13.75 -20.40 -12.54
C GLY A 511 -12.70 -21.46 -12.21
N VAL A 512 -13.09 -22.73 -12.06
CA VAL A 512 -12.16 -23.83 -11.72
C VAL A 512 -11.09 -24.03 -12.79
N LYS A 513 -11.43 -23.82 -14.06
CA LYS A 513 -10.56 -24.13 -15.17
C LYS A 513 -9.25 -23.33 -15.13
N PRO A 514 -9.26 -21.98 -15.18
CA PRO A 514 -8.02 -21.18 -15.14
C PRO A 514 -7.27 -21.25 -13.80
N ILE A 515 -7.92 -21.70 -12.72
CA ILE A 515 -7.34 -21.65 -11.37
C ILE A 515 -6.77 -23.01 -10.93
N ALA A 516 -7.42 -24.11 -11.29
CA ALA A 516 -7.14 -25.42 -10.72
C ALA A 516 -7.01 -26.56 -11.75
N ILE A 517 -7.18 -26.27 -13.05
CA ILE A 517 -7.07 -27.27 -14.13
C ILE A 517 -6.00 -26.86 -15.14
N ASP A 518 -6.11 -25.66 -15.70
CA ASP A 518 -5.17 -25.14 -16.69
C ASP A 518 -3.79 -25.01 -16.02
N LYS A 519 -2.78 -25.57 -16.68
CA LYS A 519 -1.40 -25.48 -16.20
C LYS A 519 -0.78 -24.20 -16.72
N GLN A 520 -0.01 -23.56 -15.86
CA GLN A 520 0.79 -22.40 -16.19
C GLN A 520 2.14 -22.50 -15.48
N ASN A 521 3.12 -21.74 -15.97
CA ASN A 521 4.38 -21.61 -15.25
C ASN A 521 4.13 -20.88 -13.94
N SER A 522 4.49 -21.52 -12.83
CA SER A 522 4.48 -20.95 -11.50
C SER A 522 5.90 -21.03 -10.95
N ASN A 523 6.43 -19.89 -10.54
CA ASN A 523 7.76 -19.79 -9.95
C ASN A 523 7.65 -19.85 -8.43
N HIS A 524 8.35 -20.82 -7.84
CA HIS A 524 8.75 -20.75 -6.45
C HIS A 524 10.13 -20.10 -6.40
N TYR A 525 10.25 -18.95 -5.75
CA TYR A 525 11.48 -18.17 -5.72
C TYR A 525 12.38 -18.62 -4.58
N LEU A 526 13.67 -18.76 -4.83
CA LEU A 526 14.72 -18.88 -3.80
C LEU A 526 15.47 -17.56 -3.67
N VAL A 527 15.57 -16.82 -4.79
CA VAL A 527 16.10 -15.45 -4.84
C VAL A 527 15.28 -14.65 -5.85
N ASN A 528 14.92 -13.42 -5.51
CA ASN A 528 14.27 -12.46 -6.40
C ASN A 528 14.82 -11.05 -6.18
N GLN A 529 15.87 -10.70 -6.92
CA GLN A 529 16.48 -9.37 -6.91
C GLN A 529 15.99 -8.55 -8.11
N SER A 530 14.74 -8.06 -8.02
CA SER A 530 14.06 -7.32 -9.08
C SER A 530 14.22 -5.81 -9.06
N TYR A 531 15.05 -5.28 -8.16
CA TYR A 531 15.32 -3.85 -8.06
C TYR A 531 16.74 -3.50 -8.51
N ALA A 532 16.99 -3.69 -9.80
CA ALA A 532 18.31 -3.51 -10.40
C ALA A 532 18.24 -2.45 -11.51
N TYR A 533 18.37 -1.18 -11.13
CA TYR A 533 18.21 -0.03 -12.03
C TYR A 533 19.52 0.66 -12.42
N LEU A 534 20.64 0.31 -11.78
CA LEU A 534 21.96 0.79 -12.17
C LEU A 534 22.55 -0.16 -13.22
N GLN A 535 23.48 0.33 -14.03
CA GLN A 535 24.05 -0.46 -15.12
C GLN A 535 25.40 -1.05 -14.71
N VAL A 536 25.66 -2.31 -15.09
CA VAL A 536 27.01 -2.88 -15.14
C VAL A 536 27.29 -3.48 -16.52
N PRO A 537 28.32 -2.99 -17.24
CA PRO A 537 28.65 -3.50 -18.57
C PRO A 537 29.42 -4.81 -18.48
N VAL A 538 29.00 -5.80 -19.27
CA VAL A 538 29.78 -7.01 -19.58
C VAL A 538 30.47 -6.82 -20.92
N ASN A 539 31.81 -6.83 -20.92
CA ASN A 539 32.61 -6.59 -22.11
C ASN A 539 33.98 -7.27 -22.00
N SER A 540 34.86 -7.08 -22.98
CA SER A 540 36.20 -7.67 -22.97
C SER A 540 37.08 -7.26 -21.79
N LYS A 541 36.73 -6.17 -21.08
CA LYS A 541 37.44 -5.71 -19.87
C LYS A 541 36.73 -6.12 -18.58
N ASN A 542 35.44 -6.45 -18.62
CA ASN A 542 34.61 -6.67 -17.44
C ASN A 542 33.90 -8.03 -17.54
N ALA A 543 34.42 -8.98 -16.77
CA ALA A 543 33.73 -10.20 -16.38
C ALA A 543 32.89 -9.95 -15.13
N VAL A 544 31.61 -10.28 -15.16
CA VAL A 544 30.72 -10.13 -14.00
C VAL A 544 30.42 -11.50 -13.42
N THR A 545 30.58 -11.65 -12.10
CA THR A 545 30.19 -12.85 -11.36
C THR A 545 29.27 -12.48 -10.21
N GLN A 546 28.19 -13.22 -10.01
CA GLN A 546 27.33 -13.15 -8.82
C GLN A 546 27.35 -14.50 -8.11
N THR A 547 27.57 -14.52 -6.80
CA THR A 547 27.36 -15.73 -5.99
C THR A 547 26.00 -15.72 -5.32
N PHE A 548 25.47 -16.91 -5.05
CA PHE A 548 24.23 -17.10 -4.30
C PHE A 548 24.26 -18.45 -3.57
N LYS A 549 23.35 -18.62 -2.61
CA LYS A 549 23.19 -19.88 -1.89
C LYS A 549 21.80 -20.44 -2.12
N ALA A 550 21.72 -21.76 -2.27
CA ALA A 550 20.47 -22.50 -2.36
C ALA A 550 20.53 -23.79 -1.53
N ASP A 551 19.43 -24.11 -0.87
CA ASP A 551 19.19 -25.33 -0.09
C ASP A 551 17.90 -26.06 -0.50
N GLU A 552 17.18 -25.52 -1.49
CA GLU A 552 16.02 -26.12 -2.13
C GLU A 552 16.30 -26.39 -3.62
N ASN A 553 15.44 -27.20 -4.25
CA ASN A 553 15.53 -27.47 -5.68
C ASN A 553 15.38 -26.18 -6.50
N PHE A 554 16.09 -26.10 -7.62
CA PHE A 554 15.88 -25.04 -8.60
C PHE A 554 16.22 -25.52 -10.01
N ASN A 555 15.49 -25.01 -10.99
CA ASN A 555 15.64 -25.39 -12.38
C ASN A 555 15.77 -24.20 -13.33
N ASN A 556 15.73 -22.98 -12.80
CA ASN A 556 15.90 -21.76 -13.58
C ASN A 556 16.73 -20.74 -12.80
N VAL A 557 17.64 -20.08 -13.52
CA VAL A 557 18.38 -18.91 -13.05
C VAL A 557 18.16 -17.79 -14.06
N GLY A 558 17.50 -16.71 -13.65
CA GLY A 558 17.24 -15.54 -14.48
C GLY A 558 18.25 -14.43 -14.23
N ILE A 559 18.72 -13.75 -15.28
CA ILE A 559 19.61 -12.58 -15.17
C ILE A 559 18.90 -11.36 -15.75
N TYR A 560 18.78 -10.29 -14.98
CA TYR A 560 18.10 -9.07 -15.41
C TYR A 560 18.94 -8.28 -16.43
N VAL A 561 18.43 -8.18 -17.64
CA VAL A 561 19.02 -7.42 -18.74
C VAL A 561 18.44 -6.01 -18.71
N LEU A 562 19.28 -5.02 -18.45
CA LEU A 562 18.85 -3.63 -18.44
C LEU A 562 18.88 -3.02 -19.84
N GLU A 563 19.96 -3.28 -20.60
CA GLU A 563 20.06 -2.94 -22.02
C GLU A 563 20.68 -4.10 -22.79
N ALA A 564 20.09 -4.41 -23.96
CA ALA A 564 20.55 -5.49 -24.82
C ALA A 564 21.80 -5.07 -25.62
N PRO A 565 22.74 -5.99 -25.89
CA PRO A 565 23.95 -5.72 -26.65
C PRO A 565 23.71 -5.69 -28.18
N ASN A 566 24.64 -5.11 -28.93
CA ASN A 566 24.60 -5.11 -30.41
C ASN A 566 24.80 -6.50 -31.04
N GLU A 567 24.22 -6.71 -32.23
CA GLU A 567 24.06 -8.00 -32.95
C GLU A 567 25.33 -8.85 -33.13
N ASP A 568 26.54 -8.25 -33.09
CA ASP A 568 27.80 -8.97 -33.33
C ASP A 568 28.45 -9.58 -32.07
N ASN A 569 27.96 -9.23 -30.86
CA ASN A 569 28.56 -9.67 -29.60
C ASN A 569 28.05 -11.06 -29.15
N LYS A 570 28.93 -11.82 -28.48
CA LYS A 570 28.61 -13.15 -27.92
C LYS A 570 29.03 -13.25 -26.47
N TYR A 571 28.14 -13.76 -25.64
CA TYR A 571 28.31 -13.83 -24.19
C TYR A 571 28.32 -15.28 -23.71
N LYS A 572 29.35 -15.66 -22.97
CA LYS A 572 29.41 -16.95 -22.27
C LYS A 572 28.83 -16.76 -20.89
N ILE A 573 27.86 -17.59 -20.54
CA ILE A 573 27.31 -17.68 -19.19
C ILE A 573 27.65 -19.05 -18.62
N ARG A 574 28.23 -19.06 -17.42
CA ARG A 574 28.63 -20.25 -16.69
C ARG A 574 28.01 -20.24 -15.29
N ILE A 575 27.34 -21.33 -14.93
CA ILE A 575 26.84 -21.58 -13.57
C ILE A 575 27.66 -22.71 -12.96
N THR A 576 28.20 -22.48 -11.76
CA THR A 576 29.09 -23.43 -11.07
C THR A 576 28.64 -23.64 -9.64
N ASN A 577 28.50 -24.92 -9.23
CA ASN A 577 28.45 -25.33 -7.83
C ASN A 577 29.85 -25.15 -7.24
N LYS A 578 30.01 -24.19 -6.33
CA LYS A 578 31.32 -23.86 -5.76
C LYS A 578 31.79 -24.88 -4.72
N ASP A 579 30.87 -25.49 -3.97
CA ASP A 579 31.20 -26.52 -2.97
C ASP A 579 31.80 -27.77 -3.62
N GLU A 580 31.26 -28.18 -4.78
CA GLU A 580 31.71 -29.36 -5.53
C GLU A 580 32.73 -29.01 -6.63
N ASN A 581 32.97 -27.71 -6.87
CA ASN A 581 33.73 -27.19 -8.00
C ASN A 581 33.25 -27.77 -9.36
N LYS A 582 31.93 -27.88 -9.53
CA LYS A 582 31.27 -28.53 -10.67
C LYS A 582 30.54 -27.51 -11.54
N ILE A 583 30.84 -27.49 -12.84
CA ILE A 583 30.09 -26.67 -13.81
C ILE A 583 28.73 -27.34 -14.06
N ILE A 584 27.65 -26.61 -13.79
CA ILE A 584 26.26 -27.07 -13.93
C ILE A 584 25.73 -26.73 -15.32
N SER A 585 26.06 -25.53 -15.80
CA SER A 585 25.66 -25.03 -17.11
C SER A 585 26.76 -24.13 -17.65
N GLU A 586 27.14 -24.32 -18.91
CA GLU A 586 28.00 -23.41 -19.66
C GLU A 586 27.49 -23.31 -21.09
N LYS A 587 27.02 -22.13 -21.49
CA LYS A 587 26.48 -21.88 -22.83
C LYS A 587 26.96 -20.52 -23.35
N VAL A 588 27.06 -20.39 -24.67
CA VAL A 588 27.38 -19.13 -25.36
C VAL A 588 26.14 -18.65 -26.09
N TYR A 589 25.75 -17.41 -25.81
CA TYR A 589 24.56 -16.77 -26.36
C TYR A 589 24.95 -15.63 -27.30
N SER A 590 24.19 -15.45 -28.37
CA SER A 590 24.31 -14.29 -29.24
C SER A 590 23.61 -13.09 -28.63
N ALA A 591 23.95 -11.90 -29.10
CA ALA A 591 23.28 -10.66 -28.68
C ALA A 591 21.76 -10.70 -28.87
N SER A 592 21.29 -11.34 -29.94
CA SER A 592 19.86 -11.53 -30.25
C SER A 592 19.08 -12.36 -29.22
N SER A 593 19.75 -13.00 -28.25
CA SER A 593 19.10 -13.76 -27.18
C SER A 593 18.63 -12.89 -26.02
N PHE A 594 19.14 -11.65 -25.90
CA PHE A 594 18.86 -10.78 -24.77
C PHE A 594 17.81 -9.73 -25.15
N GLU A 595 16.79 -9.59 -24.31
CA GLU A 595 15.76 -8.57 -24.44
C GLU A 595 15.88 -7.57 -23.28
N ALA A 596 15.82 -6.27 -23.58
CA ALA A 596 15.97 -5.24 -22.57
C ALA A 596 14.73 -5.18 -21.66
N GLY A 597 14.96 -5.08 -20.36
CA GLY A 597 13.91 -5.01 -19.34
C GLY A 597 13.37 -6.35 -18.88
N GLU A 598 13.94 -7.47 -19.35
CA GLU A 598 13.52 -8.83 -18.97
C GLU A 598 14.61 -9.63 -18.26
N TYR A 599 14.20 -10.70 -17.59
CA TYR A 599 15.11 -11.72 -17.08
C TYR A 599 15.44 -12.72 -18.18
N PHE A 600 16.71 -12.83 -18.53
CA PHE A 600 17.21 -13.86 -19.42
C PHE A 600 17.28 -15.21 -18.68
N PRO A 601 16.47 -16.22 -19.07
CA PRO A 601 16.37 -17.47 -18.32
C PRO A 601 17.47 -18.45 -18.70
N ILE A 602 18.01 -19.14 -17.70
CA ILE A 602 19.01 -20.20 -17.86
C ILE A 602 18.48 -21.45 -17.17
N GLU A 603 18.08 -22.42 -17.99
CA GLU A 603 17.64 -23.73 -17.50
C GLU A 603 18.81 -24.50 -16.88
N VAL A 604 18.56 -24.99 -15.67
CA VAL A 604 19.44 -25.85 -14.87
C VAL A 604 18.60 -26.97 -14.25
N ASN A 605 19.22 -27.90 -13.53
CA ASN A 605 18.47 -28.92 -12.78
C ASN A 605 19.28 -29.33 -11.54
N GLU A 606 19.13 -28.56 -10.48
CA GLU A 606 19.90 -28.72 -9.23
C GLU A 606 18.98 -29.09 -8.07
N ASN A 607 19.47 -30.00 -7.22
CA ASN A 607 18.81 -30.48 -6.01
C ASN A 607 19.83 -30.52 -4.86
N PRO A 608 20.17 -29.36 -4.29
CA PRO A 608 21.12 -29.28 -3.19
C PRO A 608 20.56 -29.95 -1.93
N LYS A 609 21.34 -30.84 -1.31
CA LYS A 609 20.94 -31.52 -0.05
C LYS A 609 21.18 -30.70 1.22
N LYS A 610 21.91 -29.60 1.08
CA LYS A 610 22.31 -28.65 2.14
C LYS A 610 22.48 -27.28 1.48
N LYS A 611 22.54 -26.23 2.29
CA LYS A 611 22.86 -24.88 1.80
C LYS A 611 24.22 -24.89 1.09
N THR A 612 24.17 -24.75 -0.23
CA THR A 612 25.30 -24.92 -1.17
C THR A 612 25.55 -23.58 -1.87
N GLU A 613 26.82 -23.20 -2.06
CA GLU A 613 27.17 -21.97 -2.75
C GLU A 613 27.28 -22.19 -4.28
N TYR A 614 26.68 -21.30 -5.04
CA TYR A 614 26.70 -21.28 -6.50
C TYR A 614 27.27 -19.95 -7.01
N SER A 615 27.74 -19.95 -8.26
CA SER A 615 28.15 -18.72 -8.94
C SER A 615 27.62 -18.66 -10.38
N ILE A 616 27.22 -17.47 -10.78
CA ILE A 616 26.79 -17.10 -12.14
C ILE A 616 27.89 -16.20 -12.70
N GLN A 617 28.64 -16.66 -13.70
CA GLN A 617 29.71 -15.91 -14.35
C GLN A 617 29.33 -15.57 -15.79
N ILE A 618 29.48 -14.30 -16.16
CA ILE A 618 29.05 -13.74 -17.44
C ILE A 618 30.26 -13.04 -18.07
N LEU A 619 30.63 -13.49 -19.28
CA LEU A 619 31.87 -13.14 -19.98
C LEU A 619 31.59 -12.78 -21.44
N SER A 620 32.25 -11.74 -21.98
CA SER A 620 32.28 -11.53 -23.43
C SER A 620 33.28 -12.48 -24.09
N THR A 621 32.92 -13.06 -25.24
CA THR A 621 33.75 -14.03 -25.98
C THR A 621 34.47 -13.45 -27.20
N LYS A 622 34.18 -12.21 -27.61
CA LYS A 622 34.84 -11.51 -28.74
C LYS A 622 35.11 -10.03 -28.42
N GLY A 623 36.13 -9.45 -29.07
CA GLY A 623 36.51 -8.04 -28.93
C GLY A 623 35.38 -7.11 -29.37
N ASN A 624 34.86 -6.34 -28.41
CA ASN A 624 33.68 -5.49 -28.58
C ASN A 624 33.91 -4.39 -29.64
N LYS A 625 33.17 -4.45 -30.75
CA LYS A 625 32.76 -3.25 -31.50
C LYS A 625 31.28 -3.01 -31.18
N GLY A 626 30.93 -1.85 -30.62
CA GLY A 626 29.53 -1.48 -30.30
C GLY A 626 29.14 -1.60 -28.82
N GLU A 627 27.83 -1.45 -28.55
CA GLU A 627 27.24 -1.42 -27.21
C GLU A 627 27.33 -2.78 -26.50
N ALA A 628 27.68 -2.74 -25.22
CA ALA A 628 27.87 -3.91 -24.37
C ALA A 628 26.55 -4.39 -23.76
N LEU A 629 26.50 -5.64 -23.31
CA LEU A 629 25.39 -6.14 -22.51
C LEU A 629 25.41 -5.40 -21.17
N MET A 630 24.36 -4.65 -20.88
CA MET A 630 24.21 -3.93 -19.62
C MET A 630 23.31 -4.76 -18.71
N LEU A 631 23.90 -5.36 -17.69
CA LEU A 631 23.11 -6.01 -16.65
C LEU A 631 22.57 -4.94 -15.71
N GLY A 632 21.38 -5.16 -15.18
CA GLY A 632 20.94 -4.40 -14.03
C GLY A 632 21.80 -4.78 -12.84
N LYS A 633 22.23 -3.78 -12.08
CA LYS A 633 22.77 -3.95 -10.75
C LYS A 633 22.09 -3.02 -9.78
N TYR A 634 22.34 -3.30 -8.51
CA TYR A 634 21.89 -2.49 -7.41
C TYR A 634 23.09 -2.04 -6.58
N GLN A 635 23.00 -0.85 -6.00
CA GLN A 635 23.97 -0.34 -5.05
C GLN A 635 23.28 0.58 -4.05
N GLN A 636 23.43 0.28 -2.76
CA GLN A 636 23.17 1.24 -1.69
C GLN A 636 24.38 1.35 -0.79
N LYS A 637 24.72 2.59 -0.42
CA LYS A 637 25.77 2.84 0.56
C LYS A 637 25.38 2.19 1.90
N GLY A 638 26.19 1.25 2.36
CA GLY A 638 26.13 0.68 3.71
C GLY A 638 25.07 -0.40 3.96
N PHE A 639 24.36 -0.88 2.93
CA PHE A 639 23.39 -1.96 3.09
C PHE A 639 23.36 -2.88 1.87
N ASP A 640 23.56 -4.17 2.13
CA ASP A 640 23.54 -5.26 1.14
C ASP A 640 22.11 -5.81 1.01
N LEU A 641 21.56 -5.78 -0.20
CA LEU A 641 20.20 -6.25 -0.49
C LEU A 641 20.13 -7.79 -0.49
N TYR A 642 21.22 -8.47 -0.82
CA TYR A 642 21.33 -9.92 -0.83
C TYR A 642 22.59 -10.42 -0.12
N SER A 643 22.56 -10.37 1.22
CA SER A 643 23.68 -10.77 2.08
C SER A 643 24.13 -12.24 2.00
N ASP A 644 23.41 -13.10 1.28
CA ASP A 644 23.78 -14.51 1.08
C ASP A 644 24.65 -14.73 -0.18
N GLY A 645 25.01 -13.65 -0.87
CA GLY A 645 25.84 -13.64 -2.07
C GLY A 645 26.82 -12.46 -2.12
N ALA A 646 27.50 -12.32 -3.26
CA ALA A 646 28.34 -11.17 -3.57
C ALA A 646 28.56 -11.04 -5.08
N MET A 647 28.64 -9.80 -5.55
CA MET A 647 29.02 -9.47 -6.91
C MET A 647 30.54 -9.25 -7.04
N TYR A 648 31.11 -9.70 -8.15
CA TYR A 648 32.51 -9.50 -8.51
C TYR A 648 32.63 -8.96 -9.92
N ILE A 649 33.55 -8.03 -10.12
CA ILE A 649 33.99 -7.58 -11.45
C ILE A 649 35.46 -7.97 -11.60
N ASN A 650 35.77 -8.80 -12.59
CA ASN A 650 37.11 -9.35 -12.80
C ASN A 650 37.72 -10.00 -11.55
N GLY A 651 36.89 -10.68 -10.75
CA GLY A 651 37.31 -11.31 -9.49
C GLY A 651 37.47 -10.35 -8.30
N LYS A 652 37.28 -9.03 -8.49
CA LYS A 652 37.26 -8.06 -7.39
C LYS A 652 35.85 -7.91 -6.84
N ASN A 653 35.68 -8.17 -5.54
CA ASN A 653 34.41 -8.02 -4.82
C ASN A 653 33.90 -6.56 -4.90
N GLN A 654 32.63 -6.40 -5.24
CA GLN A 654 31.89 -5.14 -5.21
C GLN A 654 31.02 -5.13 -3.94
N VAL A 655 31.47 -4.40 -2.92
CA VAL A 655 30.85 -4.43 -1.58
C VAL A 655 29.45 -3.80 -1.61
N ASN A 656 28.45 -4.52 -1.09
CA ASN A 656 27.03 -4.13 -1.08
C ASN A 656 26.45 -3.88 -2.49
N GLU A 657 26.99 -4.56 -3.50
CA GLU A 657 26.44 -4.57 -4.86
C GLU A 657 26.05 -5.98 -5.25
N ASP A 658 24.91 -6.08 -5.92
CA ASP A 658 24.39 -7.32 -6.52
C ASP A 658 23.89 -7.01 -7.92
N ILE A 659 23.97 -7.99 -8.82
CA ILE A 659 23.22 -7.90 -10.08
C ILE A 659 21.73 -8.15 -9.84
N GLY A 660 20.88 -7.74 -10.76
CA GLY A 660 19.51 -8.22 -10.80
C GLY A 660 19.49 -9.66 -11.27
N PHE A 661 19.06 -10.59 -10.41
CA PHE A 661 18.93 -12.00 -10.75
C PHE A 661 17.81 -12.66 -9.95
N GLU A 662 17.35 -13.79 -10.46
CA GLU A 662 16.39 -14.64 -9.79
C GLU A 662 16.84 -16.10 -9.86
N VAL A 663 16.45 -16.87 -8.85
CA VAL A 663 16.66 -18.33 -8.79
C VAL A 663 15.32 -18.92 -8.45
N THR A 664 14.80 -19.79 -9.32
CA THR A 664 13.44 -20.32 -9.19
C THR A 664 13.38 -21.82 -9.44
N GLU A 665 12.45 -22.46 -8.74
CA GLU A 665 11.85 -23.72 -9.17
C GLU A 665 10.58 -23.41 -9.96
N THR A 666 10.69 -23.40 -11.28
CA THR A 666 9.57 -23.19 -12.18
C THR A 666 8.86 -24.52 -12.41
N THR A 667 7.58 -24.58 -12.02
CA THR A 667 6.73 -25.75 -12.24
C THR A 667 5.62 -25.41 -13.23
N ASN A 668 5.26 -26.38 -14.09
CA ASN A 668 4.10 -26.26 -14.95
C ASN A 668 2.89 -26.91 -14.28
N SER A 669 2.20 -26.14 -13.44
CA SER A 669 1.12 -26.62 -12.57
C SER A 669 -0.04 -25.61 -12.51
N PRO A 670 -1.25 -26.03 -12.09
CA PRO A 670 -2.32 -25.07 -11.83
C PRO A 670 -1.97 -24.13 -10.67
N LEU A 671 -2.55 -22.92 -10.63
CA LEU A 671 -2.31 -21.93 -9.56
C LEU A 671 -2.50 -22.51 -8.16
N ILE A 672 -3.55 -23.32 -7.98
CA ILE A 672 -3.77 -24.11 -6.78
C ILE A 672 -4.23 -25.52 -7.14
N PRO A 673 -3.96 -26.52 -6.27
CA PRO A 673 -4.45 -27.87 -6.49
C PRO A 673 -5.99 -27.96 -6.51
N TRP A 674 -6.53 -28.90 -7.28
CA TRP A 674 -7.97 -29.12 -7.41
C TRP A 674 -8.69 -29.38 -6.07
N TYR A 675 -8.02 -30.04 -5.12
CA TYR A 675 -8.56 -30.31 -3.79
C TYR A 675 -8.64 -29.04 -2.93
N SER A 676 -7.69 -28.11 -3.08
CA SER A 676 -7.74 -26.79 -2.44
C SER A 676 -8.89 -25.97 -2.99
N TYR A 677 -9.11 -26.02 -4.32
CA TYR A 677 -10.25 -25.38 -4.96
C TYR A 677 -11.58 -25.95 -4.45
N LEU A 678 -11.69 -27.28 -4.35
CA LEU A 678 -12.88 -27.96 -3.84
C LEU A 678 -13.19 -27.55 -2.39
N LEU A 679 -12.16 -27.44 -1.55
CA LEU A 679 -12.31 -26.99 -0.16
C LEU A 679 -12.86 -25.55 -0.11
N ILE A 680 -12.30 -24.64 -0.90
CA ILE A 680 -12.79 -23.24 -1.00
C ILE A 680 -14.25 -23.23 -1.44
N PHE A 681 -14.60 -24.03 -2.45
CA PHE A 681 -15.97 -24.16 -2.94
C PHE A 681 -16.93 -24.66 -1.85
N ILE A 682 -16.57 -25.71 -1.11
CA ILE A 682 -17.41 -26.26 -0.02
C ILE A 682 -17.61 -25.22 1.09
N ILE A 683 -16.54 -24.53 1.51
CA ILE A 683 -16.62 -23.46 2.51
C ILE A 683 -17.56 -22.36 2.03
N PHE A 684 -17.40 -21.93 0.77
CA PHE A 684 -18.23 -20.87 0.18
C PHE A 684 -19.72 -21.27 0.12
N VAL A 685 -20.04 -22.48 -0.33
CA VAL A 685 -21.40 -23.03 -0.33
C VAL A 685 -21.98 -23.04 1.08
N GLY A 686 -21.20 -23.49 2.07
CA GLY A 686 -21.59 -23.52 3.47
C GLY A 686 -21.93 -22.13 4.02
N VAL A 687 -21.06 -21.14 3.77
CA VAL A 687 -21.24 -19.75 4.21
C VAL A 687 -22.47 -19.11 3.57
N ILE A 688 -22.66 -19.30 2.26
CA ILE A 688 -23.83 -18.80 1.53
C ILE A 688 -25.12 -19.44 2.05
N SER A 689 -25.12 -20.76 2.26
CA SER A 689 -26.28 -21.49 2.75
C SER A 689 -26.66 -21.03 4.16
N LEU A 690 -25.68 -20.90 5.06
CA LEU A 690 -25.88 -20.39 6.41
C LEU A 690 -26.40 -18.95 6.41
N SER A 691 -25.87 -18.12 5.52
CA SER A 691 -26.33 -16.73 5.34
C SER A 691 -27.80 -16.68 4.92
N PHE A 692 -28.18 -17.50 3.93
CA PHE A 692 -29.56 -17.59 3.47
C PHE A 692 -30.53 -18.11 4.55
N LEU A 693 -30.11 -19.12 5.31
CA LEU A 693 -30.88 -19.65 6.45
C LEU A 693 -31.08 -18.59 7.55
N THR A 694 -30.06 -17.79 7.83
CA THR A 694 -30.13 -16.69 8.80
C THR A 694 -31.25 -15.70 8.45
N PHE A 695 -31.40 -15.35 7.17
CA PHE A 695 -32.43 -14.45 6.68
C PHE A 695 -33.84 -15.07 6.64
N LYS A 696 -33.93 -16.40 6.52
CA LYS A 696 -35.21 -17.13 6.50
C LYS A 696 -35.88 -17.23 7.86
N GLN A 697 -35.18 -17.03 8.96
CA GLN A 697 -35.78 -17.12 10.29
C GLN A 697 -36.85 -16.03 10.50
N LYS A 698 -37.99 -16.42 11.07
CA LYS A 698 -39.09 -15.51 11.42
C LYS A 698 -38.87 -14.96 12.83
N LYS A 699 -39.55 -13.85 13.12
CA LYS A 699 -39.79 -13.45 14.52
C LYS A 699 -40.79 -14.48 15.06
N ASP A 700 -40.40 -15.21 16.10
CA ASP A 700 -41.33 -16.02 16.89
C ASP A 700 -42.26 -15.12 17.69
#